data_AF-A0ABD3VF02-F1
#
_entry.id   AF-A0ABD3VF02-F1
#
_cell.length_a   1.000
_cell.length_b   1.000
_cell.length_c   1.000
_cell.angle_alpha   90.00
_cell.angle_beta   90.00
_cell.angle_gamma   90.00
#
_symmetry.space_group_name_H-M   'P 1'
#
loop_
_entity.id
_entity.type
_entity.pdbx_description
1 polymer ?
#
loop_
_entity_poly.entity_id
_entity_poly.type
_entity_poly.pdbx_seq_one_letter_code
_entity_poly.pdbx_strand_id
1 'polypeptide(L)'
;MASVITGVLKSYPSLYRQSVLARSLIKRQETRFLPTVYQAFNSKSGFRKESKNGVLFRPMSDTVKSVRTKETWKNKKAELVIFDKDGTLICFHSMWKPWITRLVKRLESKTGIMLEDKINSLLGYSSDSERFLPGLLAESTKSIIITELISLLKEEAGYSEEKANEIIKACWEEGNTSSSKTLKSITDLEILFKILKANGIKIALSTSDSRESTTNALRVLNLEQYVDCVMCGDDPNIEPKPSPFSALKICEKLGVDPNNAVMVGDTKADVGMGKAAKLGWNIGVLSGVGNSRDLLPDADHVIQSVTDLLPLILPEKDWVQYYKYLPEERFLVEPFDVRTERAQPAENSANKLPTQLVIFDLHGTLLCTHSRLLNWIDHLCKRLEEVTNLQIRDKIFKELGFCLQKKELQKGILADGSPSMVKGALVKILRKEGINYEEAVIIVNQIWTQLDARTEKPTKALDSDIKNVFKTLKKAGVKIAICTGEVRESAVKDLKTLGVLNYVDIMVCCDDPLFEAKPSPHNIQLICEELSVSPSQVVVVGDSLDDLKMASNAMVKRKIGVLTGVGKKGELDAYADHIVNNVREAVTYILDEGENCGGNNPLLGDGSGEKQKMGARYYSTSISPLPFKHSMRYFCTTSSKNAQIAKTITNYDYVIVGAGSAGCVLANRLSSNPNNKVLLLEAGPKDYTWKIQMPAALMYNLCDDKYNWYYHTEPEQRMNNRVMYWPRGRVWGGSSSLNAMVYIRGHAYDYDRWEKEGAISWSYADCLPYFRKAQTHELGPNDYRGGDGPLHVSRGKSRNPLYKAFIEAGIQTGYPFTDDMNGFQQEGVGWMDMTIHKGCRWSASVAYLWPALKKNNLKAETGALVTKLLVNKNKVTGIEYQQKGITKQVYTEKEVILSGGAINTPQILMLSGIGNADHLKKLEIPIVVNLPGVGENLQDHLEVYVQQKCTQPITLYSAQWKFPHNMIRIGLEWFLRQTGDGATAHLEAGGFIRSCPGVEHPNIQFHFLPSVVKDHGRKTGDSHAYQVHVGPMRPTSKGYIKLKSRNPKDHPKIVANYLSTEYDIQEMRESVKLSREIFAQKAFDPFRGEELAPGPNVKTDAEIDNFNRSMADSAYHPSCTCKMGSENDPMAVVDPQTRVIGLEGLRVVDASIMPSMISGNLNGPVIMMAEKAADIILGNPPLPRSNAPVYRPKTLNTQR
;
A
#
# COMPACT_ATOMS: atom_id res chain seq x y z
N MET A 1 -25.67 -12.86 27.32
CA MET A 1 -25.00 -11.73 26.62
C MET A 1 -25.37 -11.67 25.14
N ALA A 2 -25.13 -12.72 24.33
CA ALA A 2 -25.42 -12.72 22.89
C ALA A 2 -26.89 -12.40 22.52
N SER A 3 -27.87 -12.84 23.32
CA SER A 3 -29.30 -12.51 23.14
C SER A 3 -29.58 -11.00 23.22
N VAL A 4 -28.98 -10.31 24.19
CA VAL A 4 -29.10 -8.85 24.38
C VAL A 4 -28.51 -8.10 23.18
N ILE A 5 -27.32 -8.50 22.73
CA ILE A 5 -26.67 -7.94 21.54
C ILE A 5 -27.55 -8.13 20.29
N THR A 6 -28.17 -9.30 20.15
CA THR A 6 -29.07 -9.64 19.03
C THR A 6 -30.38 -8.84 19.06
N GLY A 7 -30.88 -8.50 20.25
CA GLY A 7 -32.03 -7.60 20.43
C GLY A 7 -31.72 -6.18 19.97
N VAL A 8 -30.62 -5.58 20.47
CA VAL A 8 -30.22 -4.20 20.12
C VAL A 8 -29.94 -4.05 18.62
N LEU A 9 -29.25 -5.01 18.00
CA LEU A 9 -28.93 -4.96 16.56
C LEU A 9 -30.15 -5.08 15.62
N LYS A 10 -31.31 -5.54 16.12
CA LYS A 10 -32.56 -5.50 15.34
C LYS A 10 -33.25 -4.14 15.34
N SER A 11 -32.90 -3.24 16.25
CA SER A 11 -33.60 -1.96 16.45
C SER A 11 -33.03 -0.78 15.67
N TYR A 12 -31.85 -0.91 15.05
CA TYR A 12 -31.13 0.19 14.39
C TYR A 12 -30.60 -0.19 13.00
N PRO A 13 -31.30 0.17 11.90
CA PRO A 13 -30.93 -0.21 10.53
C PRO A 13 -29.55 0.30 10.05
N SER A 14 -29.03 1.37 10.63
CA SER A 14 -27.71 1.93 10.31
C SER A 14 -26.57 1.01 10.76
N LEU A 15 -26.63 0.49 11.99
CA LEU A 15 -25.64 -0.44 12.55
C LEU A 15 -25.60 -1.77 11.78
N TYR A 16 -26.75 -2.24 11.28
CA TYR A 16 -26.87 -3.50 10.54
C TYR A 16 -26.01 -3.54 9.26
N ARG A 17 -25.74 -2.38 8.62
CA ARG A 17 -24.84 -2.29 7.45
C ARG A 17 -23.35 -2.37 7.79
N GLN A 18 -22.95 -2.12 9.04
CA GLN A 18 -21.55 -2.21 9.49
C GLN A 18 -21.27 -3.51 10.26
N SER A 19 -22.29 -4.15 10.84
CA SER A 19 -22.14 -5.31 11.75
C SER A 19 -21.83 -6.66 11.06
N VAL A 20 -21.20 -6.69 9.88
CA VAL A 20 -20.80 -7.94 9.21
C VAL A 20 -19.73 -8.67 10.03
N LEU A 21 -18.77 -7.94 10.63
CA LEU A 21 -17.76 -8.53 11.53
C LEU A 21 -18.37 -9.06 12.84
N ALA A 22 -19.45 -8.47 13.36
CA ALA A 22 -20.05 -8.91 14.62
C ALA A 22 -20.57 -10.36 14.57
N ARG A 23 -20.97 -10.84 13.39
CA ARG A 23 -21.46 -12.22 13.20
C ARG A 23 -20.37 -13.28 13.23
N SER A 24 -19.10 -12.94 12.99
CA SER A 24 -17.99 -13.90 13.05
C SER A 24 -17.49 -14.14 14.48
N LEU A 25 -17.58 -13.13 15.35
CA LEU A 25 -17.15 -13.20 16.75
C LEU A 25 -18.08 -14.04 17.62
N ILE A 26 -19.40 -13.89 17.45
CA ILE A 26 -20.39 -14.69 18.21
C ILE A 26 -20.27 -16.19 17.87
N LYS A 27 -19.89 -16.53 16.64
CA LYS A 27 -19.84 -17.91 16.13
C LYS A 27 -18.58 -18.72 16.53
N ARG A 28 -17.88 -18.32 17.61
CA ARG A 28 -16.59 -18.93 18.04
C ARG A 28 -16.47 -19.29 19.54
N GLN A 29 -17.52 -19.18 20.35
CA GLN A 29 -17.46 -19.56 21.79
C GLN A 29 -18.41 -20.68 22.23
N GLU A 30 -19.27 -21.21 21.37
CA GLU A 30 -20.14 -22.35 21.70
C GLU A 30 -19.48 -23.69 21.31
N THR A 31 -18.56 -24.20 22.14
CA THR A 31 -18.05 -25.58 21.99
C THR A 31 -17.45 -26.21 23.27
N ARG A 32 -18.13 -26.10 24.42
CA ARG A 32 -18.04 -27.02 25.59
C ARG A 32 -18.95 -26.53 26.74
N PHE A 33 -20.15 -27.11 26.89
CA PHE A 33 -20.78 -27.47 28.18
C PHE A 33 -22.20 -28.07 27.95
N LEU A 34 -22.32 -29.38 28.20
CA LEU A 34 -23.53 -30.22 28.39
C LEU A 34 -24.67 -30.27 27.33
N PRO A 35 -25.33 -31.44 27.12
CA PRO A 35 -26.43 -31.58 26.17
C PRO A 35 -27.80 -31.88 26.80
N THR A 36 -28.84 -31.08 26.51
CA THR A 36 -30.26 -31.50 26.58
C THR A 36 -31.15 -30.56 25.76
N VAL A 37 -32.44 -30.90 25.58
CA VAL A 37 -33.48 -30.11 24.89
C VAL A 37 -33.27 -29.95 23.37
N TYR A 38 -33.41 -31.06 22.63
CA TYR A 38 -33.58 -31.06 21.16
C TYR A 38 -34.99 -31.56 20.75
N GLN A 39 -36.02 -31.19 21.51
CA GLN A 39 -37.42 -31.56 21.24
C GLN A 39 -38.40 -30.42 21.56
N ALA A 40 -38.43 -29.40 20.69
CA ALA A 40 -39.56 -28.49 20.53
C ALA A 40 -39.47 -27.75 19.18
N PHE A 41 -40.60 -27.24 18.69
CA PHE A 41 -40.71 -26.31 17.56
C PHE A 41 -40.18 -26.77 16.19
N ASN A 42 -40.81 -27.82 15.67
CA ASN A 42 -40.91 -28.05 14.23
C ASN A 42 -42.40 -28.16 13.85
N SER A 43 -43.03 -27.10 13.29
CA SER A 43 -44.22 -27.20 12.42
C SER A 43 -44.68 -25.83 11.83
N LYS A 44 -45.38 -25.91 10.68
CA LYS A 44 -46.29 -24.91 10.05
C LYS A 44 -45.72 -23.60 9.45
N SER A 45 -45.13 -23.73 8.26
CA SER A 45 -45.57 -23.14 6.97
C SER A 45 -46.23 -21.73 6.88
N GLY A 46 -45.75 -20.87 5.96
CA GLY A 46 -46.59 -19.79 5.36
C GLY A 46 -45.90 -18.72 4.47
N PHE A 47 -46.28 -18.67 3.17
CA PHE A 47 -46.18 -17.53 2.23
C PHE A 47 -44.81 -17.07 1.63
N ARG A 48 -44.86 -16.10 0.69
CA ARG A 48 -44.01 -15.98 -0.54
C ARG A 48 -43.40 -14.57 -0.79
N LYS A 49 -42.22 -14.54 -1.45
CA LYS A 49 -41.63 -13.44 -2.29
C LYS A 49 -41.32 -12.10 -1.57
N GLU A 50 -40.51 -11.16 -2.10
CA GLU A 50 -39.85 -11.00 -3.42
C GLU A 50 -38.37 -10.48 -3.32
N SER A 51 -37.81 -9.81 -4.34
CA SER A 51 -36.35 -9.77 -4.64
C SER A 51 -35.65 -8.40 -4.71
N LYS A 52 -34.30 -8.36 -4.52
CA LYS A 52 -33.27 -7.78 -5.45
C LYS A 52 -31.84 -7.58 -4.85
N ASN A 53 -30.84 -7.89 -5.69
CA ASN A 53 -29.47 -7.36 -5.96
C ASN A 53 -28.77 -6.44 -4.91
N GLY A 54 -27.43 -6.36 -4.80
CA GLY A 54 -26.30 -6.97 -5.54
C GLY A 54 -24.95 -6.32 -5.11
N VAL A 55 -23.78 -6.91 -5.42
CA VAL A 55 -22.44 -6.45 -4.95
C VAL A 55 -21.44 -6.40 -6.12
N LEU A 56 -20.44 -5.51 -6.07
CA LEU A 56 -19.51 -5.22 -7.18
C LEU A 56 -18.09 -4.87 -6.67
N PHE A 57 -17.03 -5.43 -7.28
CA PHE A 57 -15.61 -5.28 -6.87
C PHE A 57 -14.81 -4.30 -7.77
N ARG A 58 -13.54 -3.99 -7.41
CA ARG A 58 -12.61 -3.10 -8.17
C ARG A 58 -11.10 -3.40 -7.94
N PRO A 59 -10.19 -3.15 -8.92
CA PRO A 59 -8.77 -3.58 -8.85
C PRO A 59 -7.66 -2.51 -8.60
N MET A 60 -6.42 -3.00 -8.39
CA MET A 60 -5.22 -2.41 -7.74
C MET A 60 -4.35 -1.40 -8.54
N SER A 61 -3.20 -1.01 -7.97
CA SER A 61 -2.23 0.01 -8.46
C SER A 61 -0.75 -0.35 -8.15
N ASP A 62 0.16 0.46 -8.69
CA ASP A 62 1.53 0.13 -9.14
C ASP A 62 2.68 0.26 -8.13
N THR A 63 3.71 -0.61 -8.28
CA THR A 63 5.02 -0.53 -7.57
C THR A 63 6.22 -1.08 -8.39
N VAL A 64 6.53 -0.53 -9.57
CA VAL A 64 7.82 -0.77 -10.28
C VAL A 64 8.35 0.54 -10.89
N LYS A 65 9.68 0.74 -10.90
CA LYS A 65 10.40 1.76 -11.71
C LYS A 65 11.40 1.04 -12.62
N SER A 66 11.44 1.38 -13.91
CA SER A 66 12.57 1.05 -14.79
C SER A 66 13.45 2.28 -15.03
N VAL A 67 14.74 2.06 -15.26
CA VAL A 67 15.66 3.04 -15.87
C VAL A 67 15.88 2.62 -17.33
N ARG A 68 16.30 3.56 -18.19
CA ARG A 68 16.36 3.41 -19.67
C ARG A 68 14.97 3.19 -20.32
N THR A 69 14.96 3.29 -21.65
CA THR A 69 13.79 3.79 -22.38
C THR A 69 13.42 2.99 -23.63
N LYS A 70 12.10 2.83 -23.80
CA LYS A 70 11.35 2.66 -25.06
C LYS A 70 11.41 1.31 -25.83
N GLU A 71 10.20 0.89 -26.17
CA GLU A 71 9.76 0.28 -27.45
C GLU A 71 10.27 -1.10 -27.90
N THR A 72 11.36 -1.67 -27.37
CA THR A 72 11.79 -3.06 -27.72
C THR A 72 11.31 -4.14 -26.74
N TRP A 73 10.92 -3.77 -25.53
CA TRP A 73 10.95 -4.66 -24.36
C TRP A 73 9.77 -5.63 -24.20
N LYS A 74 8.57 -5.30 -24.68
CA LYS A 74 7.34 -6.01 -24.29
C LYS A 74 7.19 -7.47 -24.76
N ASN A 75 8.00 -7.93 -25.71
CA ASN A 75 7.82 -9.24 -26.37
C ASN A 75 9.07 -10.14 -26.39
N LYS A 76 10.26 -9.67 -25.98
CA LYS A 76 11.46 -10.53 -25.98
C LYS A 76 11.50 -11.31 -24.67
N LYS A 77 11.51 -12.63 -24.79
CA LYS A 77 11.53 -13.59 -23.68
C LYS A 77 12.96 -14.01 -23.37
N ALA A 78 13.28 -14.21 -22.10
CA ALA A 78 14.55 -14.82 -21.71
C ALA A 78 14.58 -16.32 -22.07
N GLU A 79 15.74 -16.85 -22.42
CA GLU A 79 16.00 -18.29 -22.64
C GLU A 79 16.79 -18.92 -21.49
N LEU A 80 17.44 -18.08 -20.68
CA LEU A 80 18.19 -18.44 -19.49
C LEU A 80 18.03 -17.35 -18.42
N VAL A 81 17.88 -17.73 -17.16
CA VAL A 81 18.09 -16.84 -16.01
C VAL A 81 19.18 -17.42 -15.13
N ILE A 82 20.23 -16.63 -14.92
CA ILE A 82 21.30 -16.89 -13.98
C ILE A 82 20.98 -16.11 -12.70
N PHE A 83 20.90 -16.81 -11.57
CA PHE A 83 20.70 -16.19 -10.25
C PHE A 83 22.01 -16.22 -9.45
N ASP A 84 22.23 -15.22 -8.59
CA ASP A 84 22.99 -15.47 -7.36
C ASP A 84 22.13 -16.20 -6.31
N LYS A 85 22.79 -16.78 -5.31
CA LYS A 85 22.20 -17.49 -4.19
C LYS A 85 21.73 -16.57 -3.06
N ASP A 86 22.58 -15.72 -2.48
CA ASP A 86 22.34 -15.13 -1.16
C ASP A 86 21.97 -13.65 -1.25
N GLY A 87 20.83 -13.29 -0.67
CA GLY A 87 20.19 -11.98 -0.86
C GLY A 87 19.25 -11.94 -2.07
N THR A 88 19.50 -12.83 -3.04
CA THR A 88 18.66 -13.01 -4.23
C THR A 88 17.66 -14.15 -4.08
N LEU A 89 18.08 -15.29 -3.55
CA LEU A 89 17.21 -16.45 -3.29
C LEU A 89 17.06 -16.69 -1.78
N ILE A 90 18.18 -16.70 -1.06
CA ILE A 90 18.25 -17.07 0.35
C ILE A 90 18.43 -15.81 1.20
N CYS A 91 17.76 -15.73 2.35
CA CYS A 91 17.79 -14.52 3.19
C CYS A 91 19.19 -14.34 3.78
N PHE A 92 19.98 -13.44 3.18
CA PHE A 92 21.38 -13.17 3.51
C PHE A 92 21.60 -13.04 5.03
N HIS A 93 20.77 -12.20 5.67
CA HIS A 93 20.78 -11.94 7.11
C HIS A 93 20.50 -13.19 7.97
N SER A 94 19.66 -14.12 7.50
CA SER A 94 19.34 -15.35 8.24
C SER A 94 20.43 -16.42 8.13
N MET A 95 21.16 -16.47 7.01
CA MET A 95 22.30 -17.37 6.82
C MET A 95 23.56 -16.85 7.52
N TRP A 96 23.94 -15.61 7.21
CA TRP A 96 25.29 -15.12 7.46
C TRP A 96 25.49 -14.50 8.85
N LYS A 97 24.48 -13.85 9.45
CA LYS A 97 24.62 -13.29 10.82
C LYS A 97 24.96 -14.38 11.85
N PRO A 98 24.24 -15.53 11.92
CA PRO A 98 24.61 -16.61 12.84
C PRO A 98 25.97 -17.25 12.55
N TRP A 99 26.49 -17.13 11.32
CA TRP A 99 27.81 -17.65 10.94
C TRP A 99 28.93 -16.70 11.36
N ILE A 100 28.84 -15.39 11.07
CA ILE A 100 29.82 -14.39 11.54
C ILE A 100 29.98 -14.44 13.05
N THR A 101 28.86 -14.40 13.82
CA THR A 101 28.92 -14.45 15.29
C THR A 101 29.61 -15.71 15.83
N ARG A 102 29.62 -16.83 15.07
CA ARG A 102 30.41 -18.02 15.42
C ARG A 102 31.85 -17.93 14.96
N LEU A 103 32.11 -17.40 13.76
CA LEU A 103 33.47 -17.26 13.21
C LEU A 103 34.30 -16.30 14.06
N VAL A 104 33.78 -15.10 14.35
CA VAL A 104 34.37 -14.11 15.26
C VAL A 104 34.71 -14.78 16.59
N LYS A 105 33.70 -15.32 17.28
CA LYS A 105 33.88 -15.94 18.61
C LYS A 105 34.91 -17.09 18.62
N ARG A 106 35.10 -17.80 17.50
CA ARG A 106 36.14 -18.84 17.36
C ARG A 106 37.53 -18.26 17.13
N LEU A 107 37.64 -17.24 16.28
CA LEU A 107 38.91 -16.57 15.99
C LEU A 107 39.43 -15.85 17.23
N GLU A 108 38.58 -15.08 17.91
CA GLU A 108 38.92 -14.43 19.19
C GLU A 108 39.29 -15.48 20.26
N SER A 109 38.52 -16.57 20.38
CA SER A 109 38.81 -17.66 21.32
C SER A 109 40.07 -18.48 21.00
N LYS A 110 40.61 -18.44 19.77
CA LYS A 110 41.88 -19.10 19.41
C LYS A 110 43.09 -18.17 19.42
N THR A 111 42.89 -16.89 19.16
CA THR A 111 43.97 -15.88 19.06
C THR A 111 44.17 -15.09 20.35
N GLY A 112 43.12 -14.95 21.18
CA GLY A 112 43.10 -14.09 22.36
C GLY A 112 42.94 -12.60 22.06
N ILE A 113 42.67 -12.24 20.80
CA ILE A 113 42.58 -10.85 20.31
C ILE A 113 41.11 -10.52 20.02
N MET A 114 40.67 -9.33 20.40
CA MET A 114 39.35 -8.80 20.01
C MET A 114 39.39 -8.40 18.53
N LEU A 115 38.60 -9.07 17.71
CA LEU A 115 38.58 -8.92 16.26
C LEU A 115 37.17 -8.66 15.70
N GLU A 116 36.12 -8.69 16.54
CA GLU A 116 34.72 -8.54 16.13
C GLU A 116 34.49 -7.38 15.16
N ASP A 117 34.81 -6.14 15.54
CA ASP A 117 34.55 -4.96 14.68
C ASP A 117 35.33 -4.99 13.35
N LYS A 118 36.56 -5.53 13.37
CA LYS A 118 37.40 -5.63 12.16
C LYS A 118 36.89 -6.71 11.21
N ILE A 119 36.52 -7.88 11.73
CA ILE A 119 35.91 -8.97 10.95
C ILE A 119 34.52 -8.54 10.44
N ASN A 120 33.72 -7.88 11.28
CA ASN A 120 32.41 -7.35 10.88
C ASN A 120 32.56 -6.34 9.74
N SER A 121 33.46 -5.35 9.86
CA SER A 121 33.72 -4.37 8.80
C SER A 121 34.27 -5.02 7.53
N LEU A 122 35.19 -5.99 7.65
CA LEU A 122 35.80 -6.71 6.51
C LEU A 122 34.74 -7.51 5.74
N LEU A 123 33.83 -8.18 6.44
CA LEU A 123 32.76 -8.99 5.86
C LEU A 123 31.50 -8.18 5.48
N GLY A 124 31.45 -6.87 5.77
CA GLY A 124 30.32 -6.00 5.44
C GLY A 124 29.13 -6.07 6.41
N TYR A 125 29.32 -6.54 7.64
CA TYR A 125 28.29 -6.54 8.68
C TYR A 125 28.38 -5.30 9.58
N SER A 126 27.25 -4.62 9.80
CA SER A 126 27.09 -3.53 10.75
C SER A 126 26.42 -4.04 12.03
N SER A 127 27.17 -4.02 13.13
CA SER A 127 26.69 -4.32 14.48
C SER A 127 25.59 -3.35 14.91
N ASP A 128 25.82 -2.04 14.80
CA ASP A 128 24.88 -0.97 15.22
C ASP A 128 23.49 -1.05 14.56
N SER A 129 23.42 -1.49 13.29
CA SER A 129 22.17 -1.55 12.52
C SER A 129 21.63 -2.98 12.35
N GLU A 130 22.34 -3.98 12.87
CA GLU A 130 22.14 -5.42 12.69
C GLU A 130 22.03 -5.88 11.21
N ARG A 131 22.64 -5.16 10.27
CA ARG A 131 22.48 -5.35 8.83
C ARG A 131 23.77 -5.66 8.10
N PHE A 132 23.64 -6.38 6.99
CA PHE A 132 24.68 -6.50 5.99
C PHE A 132 24.61 -5.36 4.97
N LEU A 133 25.77 -4.90 4.56
CA LEU A 133 26.05 -3.95 3.48
C LEU A 133 26.83 -4.69 2.38
N PRO A 134 26.93 -4.12 1.16
CA PRO A 134 27.87 -4.63 0.16
C PRO A 134 29.31 -4.65 0.72
N GLY A 135 29.98 -5.80 0.59
CA GLY A 135 31.26 -6.10 1.22
C GLY A 135 31.74 -7.52 0.87
N LEU A 136 32.89 -7.95 1.40
CA LEU A 136 33.56 -9.17 0.93
C LEU A 136 32.70 -10.43 1.05
N LEU A 137 31.86 -10.58 2.09
CA LEU A 137 31.02 -11.76 2.25
C LEU A 137 29.90 -11.86 1.20
N ALA A 138 29.51 -10.74 0.59
CA ALA A 138 28.49 -10.70 -0.45
C ALA A 138 29.11 -10.79 -1.86
N GLU A 139 30.27 -10.17 -2.08
CA GLU A 139 30.82 -9.99 -3.44
C GLU A 139 32.04 -10.87 -3.76
N SER A 140 32.69 -11.50 -2.77
CA SER A 140 33.95 -12.27 -2.95
C SER A 140 33.82 -13.76 -2.67
N THR A 141 34.80 -14.54 -3.14
CA THR A 141 34.86 -16.01 -2.94
C THR A 141 35.44 -16.40 -1.59
N LYS A 142 35.14 -17.63 -1.16
CA LYS A 142 35.76 -18.28 0.02
C LYS A 142 37.30 -18.17 0.03
N SER A 143 37.96 -18.28 -1.12
CA SER A 143 39.42 -18.13 -1.22
C SER A 143 39.88 -16.71 -0.91
N ILE A 144 39.24 -15.68 -1.48
CA ILE A 144 39.54 -14.28 -1.19
C ILE A 144 39.28 -13.97 0.29
N ILE A 145 38.11 -14.35 0.83
CA ILE A 145 37.76 -14.09 2.23
C ILE A 145 38.75 -14.77 3.20
N ILE A 146 39.23 -15.98 2.89
CA ILE A 146 40.28 -16.65 3.67
C ILE A 146 41.62 -15.91 3.55
N THR A 147 42.01 -15.43 2.36
CA THR A 147 43.25 -14.64 2.17
C THR A 147 43.21 -13.32 2.93
N GLU A 148 42.09 -12.58 2.89
CA GLU A 148 41.91 -11.32 3.62
C GLU A 148 41.91 -11.55 5.15
N LEU A 149 41.27 -12.62 5.64
CA LEU A 149 41.36 -13.02 7.05
C LEU A 149 42.77 -13.49 7.46
N ILE A 150 43.54 -14.10 6.54
CA ILE A 150 44.95 -14.41 6.75
C ILE A 150 45.78 -13.13 6.82
N SER A 151 45.53 -12.13 5.97
CA SER A 151 46.22 -10.83 6.06
C SER A 151 45.89 -10.11 7.37
N LEU A 152 44.60 -10.05 7.74
CA LEU A 152 44.16 -9.52 9.04
C LEU A 152 44.87 -10.22 10.21
N LEU A 153 45.03 -11.55 10.20
CA LEU A 153 45.78 -12.27 11.24
C LEU A 153 47.30 -12.08 11.17
N LYS A 154 47.88 -11.78 10.00
CA LYS A 154 49.30 -11.42 9.88
C LYS A 154 49.55 -10.01 10.41
N GLU A 155 48.63 -9.07 10.15
CA GLU A 155 48.72 -7.66 10.52
C GLU A 155 48.38 -7.41 12.00
N GLU A 156 47.28 -7.97 12.50
CA GLU A 156 46.78 -7.74 13.86
C GLU A 156 47.45 -8.63 14.93
N ALA A 157 47.91 -9.82 14.53
CA ALA A 157 48.41 -10.84 15.46
C ALA A 157 49.87 -11.27 15.20
N GLY A 158 50.50 -10.78 14.13
CA GLY A 158 51.91 -11.07 13.80
C GLY A 158 52.19 -12.53 13.43
N TYR A 159 51.17 -13.35 13.13
CA TYR A 159 51.37 -14.76 12.80
C TYR A 159 52.07 -14.94 11.45
N SER A 160 52.87 -16.01 11.31
CA SER A 160 53.33 -16.45 9.99
C SER A 160 52.15 -16.87 9.12
N GLU A 161 52.31 -16.79 7.80
CA GLU A 161 51.23 -17.11 6.86
C GLU A 161 50.74 -18.56 7.01
N GLU A 162 51.65 -19.50 7.27
CA GLU A 162 51.34 -20.89 7.60
C GLU A 162 50.48 -21.00 8.87
N LYS A 163 50.80 -20.24 9.92
CA LYS A 163 50.08 -20.30 11.20
C LYS A 163 48.74 -19.58 11.15
N ALA A 164 48.65 -18.45 10.45
CA ALA A 164 47.38 -17.79 10.16
C ALA A 164 46.45 -18.72 9.35
N ASN A 165 46.98 -19.39 8.31
CA ASN A 165 46.25 -20.37 7.51
C ASN A 165 45.76 -21.57 8.34
N GLU A 166 46.59 -22.10 9.26
CA GLU A 166 46.18 -23.13 10.22
C GLU A 166 45.04 -22.64 11.14
N ILE A 167 45.14 -21.44 11.69
CA ILE A 167 44.12 -20.86 12.59
C ILE A 167 42.80 -20.61 11.85
N ILE A 168 42.84 -20.01 10.64
CA ILE A 168 41.62 -19.83 9.83
C ILE A 168 41.01 -21.20 9.50
N LYS A 169 41.77 -22.18 9.01
CA LYS A 169 41.26 -23.54 8.75
C LYS A 169 40.65 -24.22 9.98
N ALA A 170 41.19 -23.96 11.18
CA ALA A 170 40.69 -24.52 12.43
C ALA A 170 39.50 -23.75 13.04
N CYS A 171 39.13 -22.58 12.50
CA CYS A 171 37.97 -21.78 12.92
C CYS A 171 36.85 -21.75 11.87
N TRP A 172 37.20 -21.91 10.59
CA TRP A 172 36.30 -21.83 9.44
C TRP A 172 35.33 -23.01 9.38
N GLU A 173 34.04 -22.74 9.57
CA GLU A 173 32.96 -23.62 9.14
C GLU A 173 32.42 -23.14 7.79
N GLU A 174 31.89 -24.05 6.97
CA GLU A 174 31.00 -23.69 5.86
C GLU A 174 29.78 -22.88 6.36
N GLY A 175 29.06 -22.19 5.46
CA GLY A 175 27.91 -21.32 5.73
C GLY A 175 26.65 -22.01 6.30
N ASN A 176 26.77 -22.65 7.45
CA ASN A 176 25.73 -23.35 8.22
C ASN A 176 24.87 -24.36 7.43
N THR A 177 25.51 -25.14 6.56
CA THR A 177 24.87 -26.13 5.67
C THR A 177 24.21 -27.31 6.38
N SER A 178 24.65 -27.65 7.59
CA SER A 178 24.20 -28.82 8.35
C SER A 178 22.96 -28.61 9.25
N SER A 179 22.40 -27.39 9.33
CA SER A 179 21.19 -27.13 10.12
C SER A 179 20.14 -26.31 9.36
N SER A 180 19.07 -26.99 8.94
CA SER A 180 17.96 -26.40 8.15
C SER A 180 17.24 -25.23 8.83
N LYS A 181 17.36 -25.09 10.15
CA LYS A 181 16.65 -24.09 10.96
C LYS A 181 17.06 -22.63 10.71
N THR A 182 18.21 -22.35 10.09
CA THR A 182 18.63 -20.97 9.75
C THR A 182 18.39 -20.58 8.29
N LEU A 183 18.24 -21.56 7.39
CA LEU A 183 18.32 -21.33 5.94
C LEU A 183 16.95 -20.98 5.36
N LYS A 184 16.55 -19.71 5.52
CA LYS A 184 15.25 -19.18 5.07
C LYS A 184 15.33 -18.70 3.63
N SER A 185 14.46 -19.21 2.76
CA SER A 185 14.20 -18.56 1.48
C SER A 185 13.55 -17.19 1.69
N ILE A 186 13.90 -16.22 0.85
CA ILE A 186 13.35 -14.87 0.83
C ILE A 186 11.84 -14.87 0.53
N THR A 187 11.38 -15.84 -0.27
CA THR A 187 10.03 -15.81 -0.84
C THR A 187 9.65 -17.18 -1.43
N ASP A 188 8.54 -17.20 -2.17
CA ASP A 188 7.94 -18.35 -2.83
C ASP A 188 8.72 -18.78 -4.10
N LEU A 189 10.05 -18.92 -3.96
CA LEU A 189 11.01 -19.15 -5.04
C LEU A 189 10.72 -20.35 -5.91
N GLU A 190 10.20 -21.42 -5.31
CA GLU A 190 9.98 -22.61 -6.11
C GLU A 190 8.95 -22.27 -7.19
N ILE A 191 7.86 -21.53 -6.88
CA ILE A 191 6.87 -21.03 -7.87
C ILE A 191 7.56 -20.19 -8.94
N LEU A 192 8.45 -19.27 -8.55
CA LEU A 192 9.15 -18.44 -9.52
C LEU A 192 9.90 -19.30 -10.55
N PHE A 193 10.80 -20.16 -10.08
CA PHE A 193 11.61 -21.05 -10.93
C PHE A 193 10.73 -22.06 -11.70
N LYS A 194 9.64 -22.54 -11.10
CA LYS A 194 8.62 -23.38 -11.75
C LYS A 194 8.03 -22.64 -12.96
N ILE A 195 7.60 -21.40 -12.79
CA ILE A 195 7.03 -20.57 -13.87
C ILE A 195 8.07 -20.30 -14.96
N LEU A 196 9.33 -20.00 -14.60
CA LEU A 196 10.41 -19.82 -15.56
C LEU A 196 10.60 -21.07 -16.44
N LYS A 197 10.62 -22.27 -15.83
CA LYS A 197 10.80 -23.53 -16.55
C LYS A 197 9.56 -23.96 -17.34
N ALA A 198 8.35 -23.71 -16.84
CA ALA A 198 7.10 -23.86 -17.59
C ALA A 198 7.05 -22.93 -18.83
N ASN A 199 7.75 -21.80 -18.76
CA ASN A 199 7.97 -20.86 -19.84
C ASN A 199 9.15 -21.23 -20.77
N GLY A 200 9.87 -22.33 -20.52
CA GLY A 200 11.00 -22.78 -21.33
C GLY A 200 12.34 -22.10 -21.02
N ILE A 201 12.38 -21.24 -20.00
CA ILE A 201 13.59 -20.55 -19.57
C ILE A 201 14.47 -21.52 -18.78
N LYS A 202 15.71 -21.73 -19.22
CA LYS A 202 16.72 -22.49 -18.47
C LYS A 202 17.10 -21.71 -17.21
N ILE A 203 17.48 -22.39 -16.14
CA ILE A 203 17.88 -21.73 -14.90
C ILE A 203 19.31 -22.14 -14.56
N ALA A 204 20.12 -21.17 -14.18
CA ALA A 204 21.42 -21.42 -13.61
C ALA A 204 21.60 -20.67 -12.29
N LEU A 205 22.54 -21.15 -11.48
CA LEU A 205 23.15 -20.34 -10.42
C LEU A 205 24.61 -20.06 -10.77
N SER A 206 25.05 -18.84 -10.48
CA SER A 206 26.46 -18.49 -10.38
C SER A 206 26.65 -17.75 -9.06
N THR A 207 27.45 -18.34 -8.17
CA THR A 207 27.62 -17.84 -6.80
C THR A 207 29.06 -18.06 -6.31
N SER A 208 29.49 -17.21 -5.38
CA SER A 208 30.87 -17.20 -4.85
C SER A 208 31.11 -18.27 -3.76
N ASP A 209 30.03 -18.94 -3.35
CA ASP A 209 29.99 -20.02 -2.36
C ASP A 209 30.60 -21.33 -2.88
N SER A 210 30.92 -22.26 -1.98
CA SER A 210 31.37 -23.62 -2.35
C SER A 210 30.27 -24.41 -3.07
N ARG A 211 30.67 -25.40 -3.86
CA ARG A 211 29.75 -26.34 -4.52
C ARG A 211 29.04 -27.22 -3.50
N GLU A 212 29.69 -27.59 -2.41
CA GLU A 212 29.02 -28.32 -1.33
C GLU A 212 27.93 -27.46 -0.68
N SER A 213 28.23 -26.21 -0.30
CA SER A 213 27.26 -25.28 0.28
C SER A 213 26.13 -24.95 -0.69
N THR A 214 26.45 -24.56 -1.91
CA THR A 214 25.47 -24.19 -2.95
C THR A 214 24.55 -25.36 -3.28
N THR A 215 25.10 -26.55 -3.50
CA THR A 215 24.29 -27.72 -3.87
C THR A 215 23.44 -28.19 -2.68
N ASN A 216 23.97 -28.13 -1.44
CA ASN A 216 23.18 -28.40 -0.24
C ASN A 216 22.06 -27.37 -0.02
N ALA A 217 22.33 -26.08 -0.20
CA ALA A 217 21.31 -25.03 -0.12
C ALA A 217 20.21 -25.20 -1.19
N LEU A 218 20.61 -25.55 -2.42
CA LEU A 218 19.68 -25.90 -3.50
C LEU A 218 18.86 -27.18 -3.19
N ARG A 219 19.40 -28.13 -2.42
CA ARG A 219 18.65 -29.30 -1.91
C ARG A 219 17.67 -28.94 -0.81
N VAL A 220 18.12 -28.19 0.19
CA VAL A 220 17.29 -27.73 1.33
C VAL A 220 16.10 -26.87 0.85
N LEU A 221 16.29 -26.09 -0.21
CA LEU A 221 15.26 -25.28 -0.86
C LEU A 221 14.53 -25.98 -2.02
N ASN A 222 14.80 -27.27 -2.28
CA ASN A 222 14.17 -28.09 -3.34
C ASN A 222 14.38 -27.54 -4.78
N LEU A 223 15.36 -26.66 -4.98
CA LEU A 223 15.63 -25.96 -6.23
C LEU A 223 16.51 -26.76 -7.21
N GLU A 224 17.46 -27.58 -6.71
CA GLU A 224 18.50 -28.27 -7.50
C GLU A 224 17.95 -28.90 -8.79
N GLN A 225 16.87 -29.67 -8.69
CA GLN A 225 16.27 -30.46 -9.77
C GLN A 225 15.63 -29.66 -10.93
N TYR A 226 15.73 -28.32 -10.93
CA TYR A 226 15.39 -27.50 -12.11
C TYR A 226 16.53 -26.57 -12.56
N VAL A 227 17.65 -26.52 -11.81
CA VAL A 227 18.81 -25.66 -12.13
C VAL A 227 19.69 -26.43 -13.09
N ASP A 228 19.64 -26.07 -14.37
CA ASP A 228 20.33 -26.74 -15.46
C ASP A 228 21.85 -26.62 -15.37
N CYS A 229 22.37 -25.55 -14.74
CA CYS A 229 23.79 -25.42 -14.43
C CYS A 229 24.03 -24.65 -13.13
N VAL A 230 24.93 -25.15 -12.28
CA VAL A 230 25.42 -24.45 -11.09
C VAL A 230 26.91 -24.20 -11.29
N MET A 231 27.37 -22.96 -11.16
CA MET A 231 28.78 -22.58 -11.07
C MET A 231 29.06 -21.97 -9.69
N CYS A 232 30.12 -22.43 -9.05
CA CYS A 232 30.46 -22.18 -7.65
C CYS A 232 31.89 -21.60 -7.54
N GLY A 233 32.19 -20.91 -6.45
CA GLY A 233 33.50 -20.26 -6.22
C GLY A 233 34.68 -21.21 -5.99
N ASP A 234 34.43 -22.52 -5.98
CA ASP A 234 35.42 -23.60 -5.84
C ASP A 234 35.51 -24.53 -7.07
N ASP A 235 34.78 -24.24 -8.16
CA ASP A 235 34.90 -24.98 -9.41
C ASP A 235 36.25 -24.71 -10.11
N PRO A 236 36.84 -25.72 -10.78
CA PRO A 236 38.14 -25.56 -11.44
C PRO A 236 38.07 -24.55 -12.59
N ASN A 237 39.02 -23.60 -12.56
CA ASN A 237 39.18 -22.50 -13.54
C ASN A 237 38.02 -21.48 -13.57
N ILE A 238 37.32 -21.24 -12.45
CA ILE A 238 36.37 -20.13 -12.33
C ILE A 238 37.05 -18.84 -11.85
N GLU A 239 36.74 -17.74 -12.52
CA GLU A 239 37.10 -16.38 -12.10
C GLU A 239 36.00 -15.78 -11.20
N PRO A 240 36.34 -14.95 -10.20
CA PRO A 240 35.36 -14.32 -9.32
C PRO A 240 34.51 -13.26 -10.05
N LYS A 241 33.31 -13.02 -9.55
CA LYS A 241 32.45 -11.90 -10.00
C LYS A 241 33.19 -10.56 -9.80
N PRO A 242 33.05 -9.56 -10.69
CA PRO A 242 32.15 -9.50 -11.84
C PRO A 242 32.76 -10.07 -13.15
N SER A 243 33.66 -11.06 -13.12
CA SER A 243 34.13 -11.70 -14.36
C SER A 243 32.96 -12.29 -15.16
N PRO A 244 32.91 -12.10 -16.49
CA PRO A 244 31.89 -12.71 -17.33
C PRO A 244 31.99 -14.24 -17.42
N PHE A 245 33.09 -14.84 -16.96
CA PHE A 245 33.45 -16.24 -17.22
C PHE A 245 32.34 -17.22 -16.84
N SER A 246 31.85 -17.17 -15.60
CA SER A 246 30.81 -18.10 -15.13
C SER A 246 29.51 -17.96 -15.94
N ALA A 247 29.07 -16.74 -16.21
CA ALA A 247 27.87 -16.48 -16.99
C ALA A 247 27.99 -16.97 -18.44
N LEU A 248 29.13 -16.73 -19.10
CA LEU A 248 29.39 -17.22 -20.45
C LEU A 248 29.52 -18.75 -20.50
N LYS A 249 30.21 -19.36 -19.52
CA LYS A 249 30.37 -20.83 -19.45
C LYS A 249 29.05 -21.54 -19.19
N ILE A 250 28.13 -20.93 -18.44
CA ILE A 250 26.73 -21.36 -18.30
C ILE A 250 26.02 -21.27 -19.65
N CYS A 251 26.09 -20.13 -20.35
CA CYS A 251 25.43 -19.93 -21.64
C CYS A 251 25.90 -20.97 -22.69
N GLU A 252 27.22 -21.19 -22.78
CA GLU A 252 27.84 -22.21 -23.64
C GLU A 252 27.37 -23.63 -23.28
N LYS A 253 27.52 -24.04 -22.01
CA LYS A 253 27.19 -25.39 -21.53
C LYS A 253 25.69 -25.71 -21.64
N LEU A 254 24.83 -24.69 -21.63
CA LEU A 254 23.39 -24.84 -21.80
C LEU A 254 22.91 -24.61 -23.25
N GLY A 255 23.77 -24.15 -24.17
CA GLY A 255 23.37 -23.78 -25.53
C GLY A 255 22.32 -22.67 -25.52
N VAL A 256 22.70 -21.48 -25.03
CA VAL A 256 21.89 -20.25 -25.05
C VAL A 256 22.78 -19.08 -25.49
N ASP A 257 22.25 -18.19 -26.32
CA ASP A 257 22.92 -16.93 -26.66
C ASP A 257 22.92 -16.01 -25.42
N PRO A 258 24.07 -15.45 -24.98
CA PRO A 258 24.13 -14.49 -23.89
C PRO A 258 23.08 -13.37 -23.99
N ASN A 259 22.80 -12.85 -25.20
CA ASN A 259 21.82 -11.80 -25.44
C ASN A 259 20.36 -12.23 -25.11
N ASN A 260 20.11 -13.52 -24.87
CA ASN A 260 18.83 -14.08 -24.45
C ASN A 260 18.85 -14.52 -22.96
N ALA A 261 19.98 -14.43 -22.28
CA ALA A 261 20.11 -14.70 -20.86
C ALA A 261 19.83 -13.45 -20.00
N VAL A 262 19.48 -13.68 -18.74
CA VAL A 262 19.27 -12.67 -17.70
C VAL A 262 20.23 -12.97 -16.55
N MET A 263 20.89 -11.97 -15.97
CA MET A 263 21.46 -12.07 -14.63
C MET A 263 20.50 -11.46 -13.60
N VAL A 264 20.29 -12.13 -12.48
CA VAL A 264 19.51 -11.66 -11.34
C VAL A 264 20.35 -11.76 -10.08
N GLY A 265 20.54 -10.64 -9.38
CA GLY A 265 21.41 -10.54 -8.22
C GLY A 265 21.04 -9.35 -7.33
N ASP A 266 21.53 -9.33 -6.10
CA ASP A 266 21.36 -8.21 -5.16
C ASP A 266 22.68 -7.51 -4.84
N THR A 267 23.81 -7.97 -5.37
CA THR A 267 25.10 -7.29 -5.28
C THR A 267 25.47 -6.59 -6.59
N LYS A 268 26.42 -5.66 -6.53
CA LYS A 268 26.93 -5.01 -7.74
C LYS A 268 27.79 -5.97 -8.55
N ALA A 269 28.52 -6.86 -7.88
CA ALA A 269 29.30 -7.92 -8.51
C ALA A 269 28.44 -8.83 -9.41
N ASP A 270 27.20 -9.13 -9.01
CA ASP A 270 26.26 -9.94 -9.79
C ASP A 270 25.85 -9.28 -11.11
N VAL A 271 25.21 -8.11 -11.04
CA VAL A 271 24.71 -7.41 -12.21
C VAL A 271 25.87 -6.91 -13.09
N GLY A 272 27.04 -6.65 -12.49
CA GLY A 272 28.31 -6.43 -13.16
C GLY A 272 28.78 -7.64 -13.99
N MET A 273 28.73 -8.86 -13.47
CA MET A 273 29.06 -10.09 -14.23
C MET A 273 28.15 -10.25 -15.44
N GLY A 274 26.84 -10.09 -15.27
CA GLY A 274 25.90 -10.22 -16.39
C GLY A 274 26.15 -9.16 -17.47
N LYS A 275 26.40 -7.92 -17.05
CA LYS A 275 26.73 -6.80 -17.94
C LYS A 275 28.07 -7.00 -18.67
N ALA A 276 29.09 -7.54 -17.98
CA ALA A 276 30.37 -7.89 -18.57
C ALA A 276 30.24 -9.03 -19.59
N ALA A 277 29.40 -10.04 -19.30
CA ALA A 277 29.07 -11.14 -20.20
C ALA A 277 28.15 -10.72 -21.36
N LYS A 278 27.70 -9.46 -21.38
CA LYS A 278 26.73 -8.90 -22.33
C LYS A 278 25.45 -9.73 -22.38
N LEU A 279 24.96 -10.13 -21.19
CA LEU A 279 23.68 -10.81 -21.10
C LEU A 279 22.55 -9.86 -21.54
N GLY A 280 21.46 -10.42 -22.04
CA GLY A 280 20.30 -9.66 -22.53
C GLY A 280 19.68 -8.72 -21.52
N TRP A 281 19.75 -9.06 -20.22
CA TRP A 281 19.25 -8.24 -19.11
C TRP A 281 20.04 -8.46 -17.82
N ASN A 282 20.12 -7.42 -17.01
CA ASN A 282 20.71 -7.47 -15.67
C ASN A 282 19.71 -6.87 -14.67
N ILE A 283 19.34 -7.63 -13.63
CA ILE A 283 18.21 -7.28 -12.76
C ILE A 283 18.66 -7.33 -11.30
N GLY A 284 18.71 -6.14 -10.69
CA GLY A 284 18.97 -5.97 -9.26
C GLY A 284 17.74 -6.33 -8.43
N VAL A 285 17.91 -7.05 -7.31
CA VAL A 285 16.82 -7.31 -6.35
C VAL A 285 17.14 -6.71 -4.99
N LEU A 286 16.17 -6.04 -4.37
CA LEU A 286 16.33 -5.32 -3.10
C LEU A 286 16.01 -6.18 -1.86
N SER A 287 15.92 -7.50 -2.05
CA SER A 287 15.69 -8.49 -0.98
C SER A 287 16.96 -8.91 -0.24
N GLY A 288 18.13 -8.45 -0.71
CA GLY A 288 19.45 -8.81 -0.20
C GLY A 288 20.19 -7.65 0.45
N VAL A 289 21.47 -7.46 0.09
CA VAL A 289 22.35 -6.47 0.75
C VAL A 289 22.56 -5.20 -0.07
N GLY A 290 22.52 -5.27 -1.40
CA GLY A 290 22.64 -4.10 -2.25
C GLY A 290 21.37 -3.27 -2.28
N ASN A 291 21.55 -1.96 -2.40
CA ASN A 291 20.45 -1.00 -2.51
C ASN A 291 20.33 -0.44 -3.93
N SER A 292 19.24 0.26 -4.20
CA SER A 292 18.92 0.74 -5.55
C SER A 292 19.94 1.72 -6.14
N ARG A 293 20.79 2.39 -5.35
CA ARG A 293 21.85 3.27 -5.89
C ARG A 293 22.98 2.46 -6.51
N ASP A 294 23.33 1.34 -5.90
CA ASP A 294 24.55 0.59 -6.23
C ASP A 294 24.29 -0.44 -7.34
N LEU A 295 23.04 -0.89 -7.47
CA LEU A 295 22.60 -1.80 -8.53
C LEU A 295 22.28 -1.07 -9.85
N LEU A 296 21.63 0.10 -9.82
CA LEU A 296 21.20 0.84 -11.03
C LEU A 296 22.29 1.23 -12.07
N PRO A 297 23.61 1.34 -11.77
CA PRO A 297 24.63 1.59 -12.78
C PRO A 297 24.89 0.39 -13.70
N ASP A 298 24.67 -0.82 -13.18
CA ASP A 298 25.04 -2.08 -13.81
C ASP A 298 23.83 -3.01 -14.08
N ALA A 299 22.71 -2.78 -13.41
CA ALA A 299 21.41 -3.39 -13.67
C ALA A 299 20.54 -2.53 -14.62
N ASP A 300 19.87 -3.19 -15.56
CA ASP A 300 18.85 -2.58 -16.44
C ASP A 300 17.52 -2.34 -15.69
N HIS A 301 17.22 -3.18 -14.69
CA HIS A 301 16.05 -3.04 -13.81
C HIS A 301 16.40 -3.31 -12.33
N VAL A 302 15.62 -2.74 -11.41
CA VAL A 302 15.71 -3.04 -9.97
C VAL A 302 14.32 -3.28 -9.40
N ILE A 303 14.14 -4.39 -8.66
CA ILE A 303 12.85 -4.87 -8.12
C ILE A 303 12.89 -5.10 -6.61
N GLN A 304 11.72 -5.06 -5.95
CA GLN A 304 11.60 -5.19 -4.49
C GLN A 304 11.84 -6.63 -4.02
N SER A 305 11.16 -7.59 -4.65
CA SER A 305 11.35 -9.02 -4.43
C SER A 305 11.69 -9.69 -5.76
N VAL A 306 12.45 -10.77 -5.71
CA VAL A 306 12.66 -11.65 -6.87
C VAL A 306 11.35 -12.27 -7.40
N THR A 307 10.25 -12.24 -6.63
CA THR A 307 8.89 -12.55 -7.16
C THR A 307 8.33 -11.52 -8.14
N ASP A 308 8.88 -10.31 -8.21
CA ASP A 308 8.49 -9.29 -9.20
C ASP A 308 9.30 -9.40 -10.51
N LEU A 309 10.15 -10.43 -10.63
CA LEU A 309 10.99 -10.69 -11.81
C LEU A 309 10.19 -11.01 -13.07
N LEU A 310 9.10 -11.77 -12.93
CA LEU A 310 8.30 -12.24 -14.08
C LEU A 310 7.82 -11.07 -14.97
N PRO A 311 7.25 -9.97 -14.42
CA PRO A 311 7.01 -8.71 -15.13
C PRO A 311 8.10 -8.12 -16.03
N LEU A 312 9.37 -8.53 -15.89
CA LEU A 312 10.50 -7.96 -16.63
C LEU A 312 11.05 -8.87 -17.72
N ILE A 313 10.98 -10.20 -17.53
CA ILE A 313 11.65 -11.19 -18.41
C ILE A 313 10.66 -12.12 -19.12
N LEU A 314 9.37 -11.95 -18.83
CA LEU A 314 8.24 -12.62 -19.44
C LEU A 314 7.24 -11.57 -19.96
N PRO A 315 6.66 -11.74 -21.17
CA PRO A 315 5.54 -10.92 -21.62
C PRO A 315 4.31 -11.03 -20.70
N GLU A 316 3.39 -10.07 -20.79
CA GLU A 316 2.28 -9.87 -19.84
C GLU A 316 1.38 -11.12 -19.66
N LYS A 317 1.06 -11.80 -20.77
CA LYS A 317 0.30 -13.06 -20.81
C LYS A 317 1.04 -14.27 -20.21
N ASP A 318 2.37 -14.22 -20.12
CA ASP A 318 3.19 -15.30 -19.60
C ASP A 318 3.30 -15.24 -18.06
N TRP A 319 2.79 -14.17 -17.40
CA TRP A 319 2.88 -13.98 -15.95
C TRP A 319 1.64 -13.46 -15.20
N VAL A 320 0.75 -12.64 -15.77
CA VAL A 320 -0.35 -11.95 -15.02
C VAL A 320 -1.18 -12.92 -14.19
N GLN A 321 -1.52 -14.04 -14.80
CA GLN A 321 -2.28 -15.16 -14.25
C GLN A 321 -1.72 -15.76 -12.94
N TYR A 322 -0.41 -15.65 -12.71
CA TYR A 322 0.26 -16.23 -11.54
C TYR A 322 0.26 -15.30 -10.32
N TYR A 323 -0.61 -14.29 -10.26
CA TYR A 323 -0.75 -13.44 -9.06
C TYR A 323 -2.21 -13.37 -8.59
N LYS A 324 -2.44 -13.57 -7.29
CA LYS A 324 -3.70 -13.18 -6.64
C LYS A 324 -3.48 -12.03 -5.67
N TYR A 325 -4.57 -11.30 -5.46
CA TYR A 325 -4.59 -9.98 -4.85
C TYR A 325 -5.54 -9.98 -3.66
N LEU A 326 -5.03 -9.62 -2.49
CA LEU A 326 -5.81 -9.29 -1.30
C LEU A 326 -5.71 -7.78 -1.04
N PRO A 327 -6.57 -7.19 -0.17
CA PRO A 327 -6.69 -5.73 -0.07
C PRO A 327 -5.41 -4.95 0.26
N GLU A 328 -4.38 -5.60 0.81
CA GLU A 328 -3.09 -4.99 1.13
C GLU A 328 -1.86 -5.81 0.66
N GLU A 329 -2.03 -6.94 -0.03
CA GLU A 329 -0.92 -7.83 -0.46
C GLU A 329 -1.15 -8.49 -1.85
N ARG A 330 -0.04 -8.79 -2.54
CA ARG A 330 0.05 -9.54 -3.80
C ARG A 330 1.01 -10.71 -3.60
N PHE A 331 0.59 -11.93 -3.94
CA PHE A 331 1.43 -13.13 -3.84
C PHE A 331 1.36 -13.94 -5.13
N LEU A 332 2.44 -14.68 -5.42
CA LEU A 332 2.43 -15.64 -6.52
C LEU A 332 1.44 -16.77 -6.18
N VAL A 333 0.63 -17.15 -7.17
CA VAL A 333 -0.23 -18.32 -7.12
C VAL A 333 0.18 -19.35 -8.15
N GLU A 334 -0.10 -20.57 -7.78
CA GLU A 334 0.07 -21.75 -8.60
C GLU A 334 -1.20 -21.94 -9.47
N PRO A 335 -1.07 -22.40 -10.73
CA PRO A 335 -2.21 -22.68 -11.62
C PRO A 335 -3.05 -23.85 -11.10
N PHE A 336 -4.38 -23.85 -11.34
CA PHE A 336 -5.35 -24.56 -10.48
C PHE A 336 -6.62 -25.08 -11.20
N ASP A 337 -7.17 -26.20 -10.71
CA ASP A 337 -8.20 -27.07 -11.35
C ASP A 337 -9.52 -27.17 -10.49
N VAL A 338 -10.66 -27.71 -10.98
CA VAL A 338 -12.03 -27.50 -10.38
C VAL A 338 -13.05 -28.67 -10.57
N ARG A 339 -13.99 -28.96 -9.60
CA ARG A 339 -15.41 -29.51 -9.78
C ARG A 339 -16.32 -29.30 -8.50
N THR A 340 -17.64 -28.90 -8.51
CA THR A 340 -18.92 -29.67 -8.17
C THR A 340 -20.22 -28.93 -7.52
N GLU A 341 -21.40 -28.81 -8.22
CA GLU A 341 -22.86 -28.32 -8.05
C GLU A 341 -23.65 -28.32 -6.66
N ARG A 342 -24.90 -27.82 -6.32
CA ARG A 342 -26.27 -27.34 -6.82
C ARG A 342 -26.57 -25.80 -6.61
N ALA A 343 -27.70 -25.12 -6.98
CA ALA A 343 -29.10 -25.51 -7.33
C ALA A 343 -29.99 -24.60 -8.25
N GLN A 344 -30.95 -25.26 -8.93
CA GLN A 344 -32.04 -24.85 -9.86
C GLN A 344 -33.28 -24.15 -9.19
N PRO A 345 -34.36 -23.66 -9.88
CA PRO A 345 -34.86 -24.07 -11.23
C PRO A 345 -35.48 -23.00 -12.19
N ALA A 346 -35.62 -23.39 -13.46
CA ALA A 346 -36.74 -23.01 -14.35
C ALA A 346 -36.92 -24.05 -15.49
N GLU A 347 -38.13 -24.52 -15.75
CA GLU A 347 -38.46 -25.39 -16.88
C GLU A 347 -39.54 -24.75 -17.77
N ASN A 348 -39.24 -24.51 -19.06
CA ASN A 348 -39.92 -25.14 -20.21
C ASN A 348 -39.48 -24.53 -21.57
N SER A 349 -39.79 -25.25 -22.65
CA SER A 349 -39.71 -24.83 -24.07
C SER A 349 -38.36 -24.40 -24.69
N ALA A 350 -37.20 -24.70 -24.09
CA ALA A 350 -35.89 -24.45 -24.73
C ALA A 350 -35.53 -25.47 -25.84
N ASN A 351 -36.02 -26.72 -25.75
CA ASN A 351 -35.63 -27.87 -26.60
C ASN A 351 -36.14 -27.84 -28.07
N LYS A 352 -36.26 -26.65 -28.69
CA LYS A 352 -36.49 -26.51 -30.14
C LYS A 352 -35.61 -25.46 -30.83
N LEU A 353 -34.75 -24.76 -30.09
CA LEU A 353 -33.76 -23.88 -30.71
C LEU A 353 -32.49 -24.67 -31.05
N PRO A 354 -31.93 -24.52 -32.27
CA PRO A 354 -30.67 -25.16 -32.63
C PRO A 354 -29.55 -24.63 -31.74
N THR A 355 -28.61 -25.52 -31.41
CA THR A 355 -27.40 -25.17 -30.65
C THR A 355 -26.58 -24.16 -31.46
N GLN A 356 -26.47 -22.92 -31.00
CA GLN A 356 -25.69 -21.88 -31.69
C GLN A 356 -24.30 -21.70 -31.10
N LEU A 357 -24.08 -22.17 -29.86
CA LEU A 357 -22.81 -22.08 -29.16
C LEU A 357 -22.60 -23.35 -28.34
N VAL A 358 -21.38 -23.90 -28.37
CA VAL A 358 -20.90 -24.86 -27.38
C VAL A 358 -19.74 -24.24 -26.60
N ILE A 359 -19.76 -24.40 -25.27
CA ILE A 359 -18.69 -23.99 -24.38
C ILE A 359 -18.06 -25.25 -23.80
N PHE A 360 -16.76 -25.46 -24.04
CA PHE A 360 -16.00 -26.53 -23.38
C PHE A 360 -15.22 -25.97 -22.19
N ASP A 361 -15.11 -26.75 -21.12
CA ASP A 361 -13.94 -26.65 -20.24
C ASP A 361 -12.71 -27.35 -20.86
N LEU A 362 -11.52 -27.12 -20.31
CA LEU A 362 -10.25 -27.65 -20.79
C LEU A 362 -9.76 -28.88 -20.01
N HIS A 363 -9.82 -28.88 -18.67
CA HIS A 363 -9.20 -29.89 -17.82
C HIS A 363 -10.19 -30.95 -17.35
N GLY A 364 -9.75 -32.20 -17.36
CA GLY A 364 -10.59 -33.40 -17.31
C GLY A 364 -11.59 -33.55 -18.46
N THR A 365 -11.86 -32.48 -19.22
CA THR A 365 -12.73 -32.43 -20.40
C THR A 365 -11.94 -32.81 -21.66
N LEU A 366 -10.88 -32.05 -21.96
CA LEU A 366 -10.04 -32.24 -23.15
C LEU A 366 -8.65 -32.82 -22.79
N LEU A 367 -8.18 -32.63 -21.55
CA LEU A 367 -6.86 -33.02 -21.03
C LEU A 367 -6.94 -33.69 -19.65
N CYS A 368 -5.93 -34.47 -19.22
CA CYS A 368 -5.95 -35.20 -17.92
C CYS A 368 -4.91 -34.70 -16.90
N THR A 369 -5.33 -34.45 -15.64
CA THR A 369 -4.53 -33.82 -14.55
C THR A 369 -4.38 -34.65 -13.27
N HIS A 370 -5.16 -35.74 -13.09
CA HIS A 370 -5.35 -36.41 -11.79
C HIS A 370 -4.07 -36.91 -11.08
N SER A 371 -2.98 -37.18 -11.83
CA SER A 371 -1.71 -37.69 -11.29
C SER A 371 -0.77 -36.61 -10.71
N ARG A 372 -1.03 -35.32 -10.96
CA ARG A 372 -0.25 -34.19 -10.42
C ARG A 372 -0.56 -33.94 -8.94
N LEU A 373 -1.83 -33.67 -8.63
CA LEU A 373 -2.32 -33.28 -7.29
C LEU A 373 -2.07 -34.32 -6.19
N LEU A 374 -1.91 -35.59 -6.56
CA LEU A 374 -1.80 -36.70 -5.62
C LEU A 374 -0.42 -36.78 -4.95
N ASN A 375 0.64 -36.58 -5.74
CA ASN A 375 2.02 -36.53 -5.24
C ASN A 375 2.29 -35.22 -4.48
N TRP A 376 1.64 -34.15 -4.95
CA TRP A 376 1.64 -32.81 -4.37
C TRP A 376 1.15 -32.82 -2.90
N ILE A 377 0.02 -33.47 -2.59
CA ILE A 377 -0.55 -33.41 -1.24
C ILE A 377 0.26 -34.21 -0.19
N ASP A 378 0.88 -35.33 -0.58
CA ASP A 378 1.67 -36.12 0.36
C ASP A 378 3.01 -35.44 0.68
N HIS A 379 3.59 -34.71 -0.29
CA HIS A 379 4.71 -33.81 -0.02
C HIS A 379 4.29 -32.62 0.87
N LEU A 380 3.15 -31.97 0.62
CA LEU A 380 2.62 -30.90 1.48
C LEU A 380 2.60 -31.32 2.96
N CYS A 381 1.96 -32.46 3.23
CA CYS A 381 1.72 -32.91 4.58
C CYS A 381 3.03 -33.31 5.26
N LYS A 382 3.86 -34.10 4.58
CA LYS A 382 5.16 -34.53 5.12
C LYS A 382 6.05 -33.34 5.48
N ARG A 383 6.10 -32.32 4.62
CA ARG A 383 6.88 -31.09 4.86
C ARG A 383 6.33 -30.26 6.00
N LEU A 384 5.00 -30.18 6.16
CA LEU A 384 4.39 -29.52 7.33
C LEU A 384 4.68 -30.25 8.64
N GLU A 385 4.65 -31.59 8.65
CA GLU A 385 5.07 -32.39 9.81
C GLU A 385 6.56 -32.18 10.12
N GLU A 386 7.44 -32.27 9.12
CA GLU A 386 8.89 -32.10 9.25
C GLU A 386 9.30 -30.71 9.78
N VAL A 387 8.70 -29.63 9.26
CA VAL A 387 9.07 -28.24 9.63
C VAL A 387 8.52 -27.85 11.00
N THR A 388 7.34 -28.35 11.38
CA THR A 388 6.72 -28.01 12.67
C THR A 388 7.01 -29.01 13.79
N ASN A 389 7.54 -30.18 13.43
CA ASN A 389 7.75 -31.33 14.32
C ASN A 389 6.46 -31.82 15.01
N LEU A 390 5.30 -31.58 14.37
CA LEU A 390 3.98 -32.02 14.80
C LEU A 390 3.50 -33.18 13.91
N GLN A 391 2.84 -34.19 14.48
CA GLN A 391 2.12 -35.18 13.68
C GLN A 391 0.73 -34.65 13.31
N ILE A 392 0.58 -34.27 12.05
CA ILE A 392 -0.56 -33.52 11.51
C ILE A 392 -1.00 -34.00 10.11
N ARG A 393 -0.32 -34.95 9.46
CA ARG A 393 -0.69 -35.48 8.14
C ARG A 393 -2.14 -35.94 8.09
N ASP A 394 -2.58 -36.78 9.03
CA ASP A 394 -3.98 -37.25 9.07
C ASP A 394 -4.99 -36.10 9.27
N LYS A 395 -4.59 -35.04 9.99
CA LYS A 395 -5.42 -33.83 10.16
C LYS A 395 -5.49 -33.03 8.87
N ILE A 396 -4.38 -32.90 8.14
CA ILE A 396 -4.30 -32.18 6.86
C ILE A 396 -5.03 -32.95 5.76
N PHE A 397 -4.71 -34.24 5.54
CA PHE A 397 -5.39 -35.11 4.58
C PHE A 397 -6.92 -35.06 4.78
N LYS A 398 -7.38 -35.04 6.03
CA LYS A 398 -8.82 -34.94 6.37
C LYS A 398 -9.42 -33.55 6.15
N GLU A 399 -8.74 -32.45 6.47
CA GLU A 399 -9.25 -31.08 6.22
C GLU A 399 -9.17 -30.72 4.72
N LEU A 400 -8.28 -31.35 3.95
CA LEU A 400 -8.11 -31.10 2.51
C LEU A 400 -8.91 -32.02 1.57
N GLY A 401 -9.27 -33.22 2.01
CA GLY A 401 -10.18 -34.13 1.27
C GLY A 401 -9.50 -35.33 0.58
N PHE A 402 -8.46 -35.94 1.18
CA PHE A 402 -7.73 -37.04 0.55
C PHE A 402 -7.85 -38.39 1.31
N CYS A 403 -8.05 -39.49 0.56
CA CYS A 403 -8.22 -40.84 1.12
C CYS A 403 -6.96 -41.72 1.00
N LEU A 404 -6.19 -41.81 2.09
CA LEU A 404 -4.94 -42.59 2.18
C LEU A 404 -5.07 -44.06 1.77
N GLN A 405 -6.15 -44.75 2.17
CA GLN A 405 -6.33 -46.19 1.89
C GLN A 405 -6.57 -46.51 0.41
N LYS A 406 -7.20 -45.60 -0.35
CA LYS A 406 -7.53 -45.82 -1.77
C LYS A 406 -6.57 -45.15 -2.74
N LYS A 407 -5.80 -44.16 -2.29
CA LYS A 407 -5.04 -43.24 -3.15
C LYS A 407 -5.94 -42.61 -4.22
N GLU A 408 -7.10 -42.11 -3.77
CA GLU A 408 -8.04 -41.33 -4.58
C GLU A 408 -8.27 -39.95 -3.92
N LEU A 409 -8.39 -38.92 -4.75
CA LEU A 409 -8.87 -37.60 -4.35
C LEU A 409 -10.38 -37.68 -4.04
N GLN A 410 -10.84 -36.90 -3.06
CA GLN A 410 -12.26 -36.73 -2.76
C GLN A 410 -12.62 -35.24 -2.73
N LYS A 411 -13.91 -34.94 -2.88
CA LYS A 411 -14.46 -33.57 -2.85
C LYS A 411 -14.04 -32.86 -1.56
N GLY A 412 -13.41 -31.69 -1.67
CA GLY A 412 -12.72 -31.07 -0.54
C GLY A 412 -11.95 -29.80 -0.90
N ILE A 413 -11.25 -29.22 0.07
CA ILE A 413 -10.59 -27.91 -0.08
C ILE A 413 -9.48 -27.94 -1.16
N LEU A 414 -8.88 -29.10 -1.47
CA LEU A 414 -7.92 -29.20 -2.58
C LEU A 414 -8.59 -29.26 -3.97
N ALA A 415 -9.79 -29.86 -4.08
CA ALA A 415 -10.46 -30.10 -5.36
C ALA A 415 -11.42 -28.97 -5.78
N ASP A 416 -11.96 -28.24 -4.79
CA ASP A 416 -13.01 -27.23 -4.96
C ASP A 416 -12.57 -25.83 -4.49
N GLY A 417 -11.37 -25.68 -3.93
CA GLY A 417 -10.96 -24.52 -3.14
C GLY A 417 -9.72 -23.79 -3.65
N SER A 418 -9.70 -22.45 -3.53
CA SER A 418 -8.55 -21.66 -4.00
C SER A 418 -7.29 -21.85 -3.13
N PRO A 419 -6.06 -21.78 -3.68
CA PRO A 419 -4.81 -22.00 -2.94
C PRO A 419 -4.67 -21.12 -1.69
N SER A 420 -5.19 -19.89 -1.72
CA SER A 420 -5.22 -18.98 -0.56
C SER A 420 -6.12 -19.47 0.59
N MET A 421 -7.25 -20.12 0.27
CA MET A 421 -8.12 -20.76 1.28
C MET A 421 -7.44 -21.98 1.89
N VAL A 422 -6.68 -22.73 1.08
CA VAL A 422 -5.98 -23.93 1.53
C VAL A 422 -4.76 -23.56 2.40
N LYS A 423 -3.92 -22.61 1.97
CA LYS A 423 -2.92 -21.93 2.83
C LYS A 423 -3.57 -21.48 4.15
N GLY A 424 -4.70 -20.77 4.08
CA GLY A 424 -5.44 -20.33 5.27
C GLY A 424 -5.93 -21.46 6.20
N ALA A 425 -6.29 -22.62 5.66
CA ALA A 425 -6.68 -23.81 6.43
C ALA A 425 -5.47 -24.42 7.17
N LEU A 426 -4.32 -24.50 6.52
CA LEU A 426 -3.10 -25.06 7.09
C LEU A 426 -2.53 -24.15 8.20
N VAL A 427 -2.51 -22.82 8.00
CA VAL A 427 -2.13 -21.85 9.05
C VAL A 427 -3.01 -22.05 10.28
N LYS A 428 -4.32 -22.23 10.06
CA LYS A 428 -5.33 -22.50 11.10
C LYS A 428 -5.16 -23.87 11.78
N ILE A 429 -4.52 -24.86 11.14
CA ILE A 429 -4.11 -26.12 11.78
C ILE A 429 -2.89 -25.87 12.67
N LEU A 430 -1.79 -25.35 12.14
CA LEU A 430 -0.54 -25.13 12.89
C LEU A 430 -0.75 -24.29 14.17
N ARG A 431 -1.59 -23.26 14.07
CA ARG A 431 -1.92 -22.38 15.21
C ARG A 431 -2.75 -23.03 16.31
N LYS A 432 -3.51 -24.09 16.02
CA LYS A 432 -4.22 -24.87 17.05
C LYS A 432 -3.27 -25.75 17.85
N GLU A 433 -2.18 -26.17 17.23
CA GLU A 433 -1.15 -27.03 17.81
C GLU A 433 -0.03 -26.21 18.51
N GLY A 434 -0.15 -24.87 18.56
CA GLY A 434 0.65 -23.99 19.41
C GLY A 434 1.49 -22.91 18.70
N ILE A 435 1.65 -22.98 17.37
CA ILE A 435 2.52 -22.06 16.61
C ILE A 435 1.90 -20.66 16.49
N ASN A 436 2.72 -19.60 16.49
CA ASN A 436 2.23 -18.22 16.43
C ASN A 436 1.67 -17.84 15.03
N TYR A 437 0.99 -16.69 14.89
CA TYR A 437 0.33 -16.34 13.61
C TYR A 437 1.30 -16.11 12.47
N GLU A 438 2.28 -15.23 12.66
CA GLU A 438 3.22 -14.83 11.61
C GLU A 438 4.11 -16.01 11.23
N GLU A 439 4.58 -16.76 12.22
CA GLU A 439 5.36 -17.99 12.04
C GLU A 439 4.57 -19.08 11.31
N ALA A 440 3.30 -19.32 11.65
CA ALA A 440 2.46 -20.26 10.92
C ALA A 440 2.17 -19.81 9.48
N VAL A 441 1.98 -18.51 9.23
CA VAL A 441 1.83 -17.94 7.87
C VAL A 441 3.11 -18.11 7.07
N ILE A 442 4.28 -17.84 7.65
CA ILE A 442 5.59 -18.03 7.01
C ILE A 442 5.81 -19.50 6.66
N ILE A 443 5.64 -20.42 7.63
CA ILE A 443 5.80 -21.86 7.44
C ILE A 443 4.89 -22.38 6.31
N VAL A 444 3.61 -22.01 6.33
CA VAL A 444 2.66 -22.48 5.32
C VAL A 444 2.90 -21.86 3.96
N ASN A 445 3.23 -20.58 3.87
CA ASN A 445 3.61 -19.97 2.59
C ASN A 445 4.83 -20.70 2.02
N GLN A 446 5.93 -20.78 2.77
CA GLN A 446 7.17 -21.45 2.33
C GLN A 446 6.96 -22.89 1.88
N ILE A 447 6.13 -23.68 2.57
CA ILE A 447 5.91 -25.09 2.19
C ILE A 447 4.90 -25.22 1.04
N TRP A 448 3.82 -24.44 1.05
CA TRP A 448 2.81 -24.48 -0.01
C TRP A 448 3.48 -24.23 -1.38
N THR A 449 4.30 -23.19 -1.45
CA THR A 449 4.91 -22.76 -2.71
C THR A 449 6.09 -23.61 -3.15
N GLN A 450 6.56 -24.53 -2.29
CA GLN A 450 7.45 -25.64 -2.65
C GLN A 450 6.75 -26.76 -3.46
N LEU A 451 5.46 -26.66 -3.85
CA LEU A 451 4.73 -27.84 -4.39
C LEU A 451 4.25 -27.89 -5.86
N ASP A 452 3.65 -26.87 -6.51
CA ASP A 452 2.94 -27.15 -7.78
C ASP A 452 3.71 -27.60 -9.04
N ALA A 453 4.59 -26.74 -9.56
CA ALA A 453 4.81 -26.66 -11.01
C ALA A 453 6.15 -27.20 -11.57
N ARG A 454 6.89 -28.01 -10.80
CA ARG A 454 7.21 -29.40 -11.17
C ARG A 454 6.16 -30.14 -10.34
N THR A 455 5.18 -30.79 -10.95
CA THR A 455 5.40 -32.17 -11.42
C THR A 455 4.59 -32.52 -12.66
N GLU A 456 4.28 -31.56 -13.53
CA GLU A 456 3.46 -31.84 -14.71
C GLU A 456 4.26 -32.19 -15.98
N LYS A 457 3.94 -33.37 -16.52
CA LYS A 457 4.36 -33.85 -17.85
C LYS A 457 3.41 -33.26 -18.90
N PRO A 458 3.81 -33.15 -20.20
CA PRO A 458 2.93 -32.62 -21.24
C PRO A 458 1.56 -33.33 -21.25
N THR A 459 0.50 -32.52 -21.14
CA THR A 459 -0.88 -32.94 -20.96
C THR A 459 -1.36 -33.75 -22.16
N LYS A 460 -1.70 -35.02 -21.93
CA LYS A 460 -2.20 -35.89 -23.01
C LYS A 460 -3.66 -35.56 -23.29
N ALA A 461 -4.01 -35.44 -24.57
CA ALA A 461 -5.39 -35.39 -25.02
C ALA A 461 -6.18 -36.59 -24.49
N LEU A 462 -7.36 -36.35 -23.92
CA LEU A 462 -8.25 -37.40 -23.41
C LEU A 462 -8.90 -38.23 -24.53
N ASP A 463 -9.05 -37.63 -25.71
CA ASP A 463 -9.48 -38.30 -26.94
C ASP A 463 -8.56 -37.85 -28.10
N SER A 464 -8.16 -38.79 -28.97
CA SER A 464 -7.28 -38.52 -30.13
C SER A 464 -7.94 -37.69 -31.23
N ASP A 465 -9.28 -37.68 -31.32
CA ASP A 465 -10.05 -37.12 -32.43
C ASP A 465 -10.66 -35.73 -32.13
N ILE A 466 -10.18 -35.05 -31.07
CA ILE A 466 -10.62 -33.69 -30.72
C ILE A 466 -10.52 -32.71 -31.92
N LYS A 467 -9.57 -32.91 -32.84
CA LYS A 467 -9.48 -32.16 -34.11
C LYS A 467 -10.68 -32.36 -35.04
N ASN A 468 -11.19 -33.59 -35.13
CA ASN A 468 -12.34 -33.93 -35.94
C ASN A 468 -13.65 -33.44 -35.29
N VAL A 469 -13.75 -33.49 -33.95
CA VAL A 469 -14.86 -32.92 -33.16
C VAL A 469 -15.10 -31.45 -33.51
N PHE A 470 -14.12 -30.58 -33.29
CA PHE A 470 -14.29 -29.14 -33.55
C PHE A 470 -14.55 -28.80 -35.03
N LYS A 471 -13.95 -29.58 -35.95
CA LYS A 471 -14.17 -29.44 -37.40
C LYS A 471 -15.60 -29.79 -37.82
N THR A 472 -16.22 -30.80 -37.20
CA THR A 472 -17.63 -31.16 -37.42
C THR A 472 -18.58 -30.12 -36.85
N LEU A 473 -18.34 -29.66 -35.62
CA LEU A 473 -19.14 -28.60 -34.98
C LEU A 473 -19.15 -27.30 -35.80
N LYS A 474 -18.00 -26.91 -36.37
CA LYS A 474 -17.91 -25.76 -37.29
C LYS A 474 -18.65 -25.96 -38.61
N LYS A 475 -18.67 -27.17 -39.18
CA LYS A 475 -19.47 -27.47 -40.38
C LYS A 475 -20.97 -27.34 -40.13
N ALA A 476 -21.43 -27.67 -38.92
CA ALA A 476 -22.82 -27.50 -38.49
C ALA A 476 -23.18 -26.03 -38.13
N GLY A 477 -22.26 -25.07 -38.31
CA GLY A 477 -22.49 -23.65 -38.01
C GLY A 477 -22.48 -23.28 -36.52
N VAL A 478 -22.11 -24.22 -35.64
CA VAL A 478 -22.07 -24.01 -34.19
C VAL A 478 -20.85 -23.16 -33.83
N LYS A 479 -21.05 -22.08 -33.07
CA LYS A 479 -19.93 -21.32 -32.48
C LYS A 479 -19.28 -22.15 -31.36
N ILE A 480 -17.98 -21.99 -31.19
CA ILE A 480 -17.21 -22.69 -30.14
C ILE A 480 -16.57 -21.65 -29.24
N ALA A 481 -16.83 -21.80 -27.95
CA ALA A 481 -16.08 -21.12 -26.91
C ALA A 481 -15.40 -22.10 -25.97
N ILE A 482 -14.40 -21.59 -25.26
CA ILE A 482 -13.72 -22.29 -24.16
C ILE A 482 -13.87 -21.41 -22.92
N CYS A 483 -14.26 -21.99 -21.78
CA CYS A 483 -14.45 -21.29 -20.51
C CYS A 483 -13.80 -22.08 -19.37
N THR A 484 -12.55 -21.73 -19.07
CA THR A 484 -11.69 -22.54 -18.19
C THR A 484 -11.25 -21.76 -16.94
N GLY A 485 -10.98 -22.49 -15.85
CA GLY A 485 -10.26 -21.96 -14.69
C GLY A 485 -8.78 -21.67 -14.98
N GLU A 486 -8.28 -22.21 -16.09
CA GLU A 486 -6.95 -21.94 -16.60
C GLU A 486 -6.82 -20.56 -17.25
N VAL A 487 -5.56 -20.28 -17.56
CA VAL A 487 -5.01 -18.99 -17.92
C VAL A 487 -4.87 -18.89 -19.44
N ARG A 488 -5.10 -17.71 -20.03
CA ARG A 488 -5.34 -17.58 -21.48
C ARG A 488 -4.18 -18.10 -22.33
N GLU A 489 -2.92 -17.95 -21.89
CA GLU A 489 -1.79 -18.54 -22.61
C GLU A 489 -1.74 -20.07 -22.50
N SER A 490 -1.95 -20.64 -21.31
CA SER A 490 -1.98 -22.10 -21.11
C SER A 490 -3.07 -22.73 -21.99
N ALA A 491 -4.29 -22.18 -21.93
CA ALA A 491 -5.39 -22.60 -22.77
C ALA A 491 -5.09 -22.43 -24.29
N VAL A 492 -4.51 -21.30 -24.71
CA VAL A 492 -4.07 -21.10 -26.11
C VAL A 492 -3.00 -22.12 -26.52
N LYS A 493 -2.05 -22.44 -25.65
CA LYS A 493 -0.94 -23.37 -25.90
C LYS A 493 -1.45 -24.80 -26.03
N ASP A 494 -2.37 -25.22 -25.17
CA ASP A 494 -2.96 -26.56 -25.23
C ASP A 494 -3.91 -26.70 -26.41
N LEU A 495 -4.76 -25.70 -26.71
CA LEU A 495 -5.58 -25.68 -27.92
C LEU A 495 -4.75 -25.58 -29.22
N LYS A 496 -3.52 -25.05 -29.19
CA LYS A 496 -2.55 -25.13 -30.29
C LYS A 496 -1.89 -26.50 -30.39
N THR A 497 -1.58 -27.15 -29.27
CA THR A 497 -0.99 -28.50 -29.21
C THR A 497 -1.98 -29.56 -29.68
N LEU A 498 -3.24 -29.46 -29.22
CA LEU A 498 -4.40 -30.15 -29.77
C LEU A 498 -4.72 -29.73 -31.21
N GLY A 499 -4.18 -28.61 -31.69
CA GLY A 499 -4.30 -28.12 -33.08
C GLY A 499 -5.71 -27.71 -33.49
N VAL A 500 -6.45 -27.10 -32.57
CA VAL A 500 -7.88 -26.77 -32.68
C VAL A 500 -8.23 -25.31 -32.41
N LEU A 501 -7.28 -24.48 -31.96
CA LEU A 501 -7.48 -23.06 -31.68
C LEU A 501 -8.17 -22.30 -32.84
N ASN A 502 -7.86 -22.63 -34.09
CA ASN A 502 -8.44 -21.99 -35.28
C ASN A 502 -9.96 -22.25 -35.46
N TYR A 503 -10.55 -23.13 -34.65
CA TYR A 503 -12.00 -23.38 -34.59
C TYR A 503 -12.69 -22.69 -33.40
N VAL A 504 -11.97 -21.92 -32.56
CA VAL A 504 -12.53 -21.23 -31.39
C VAL A 504 -12.91 -19.78 -31.76
N ASP A 505 -14.15 -19.37 -31.50
CA ASP A 505 -14.65 -18.01 -31.80
C ASP A 505 -14.31 -17.00 -30.70
N ILE A 506 -14.41 -17.45 -29.44
CA ILE A 506 -14.11 -16.67 -28.24
C ILE A 506 -13.63 -17.61 -27.14
N MET A 507 -12.84 -17.10 -26.21
CA MET A 507 -12.42 -17.87 -25.03
C MET A 507 -12.38 -16.94 -23.84
N VAL A 508 -12.78 -17.44 -22.66
CA VAL A 508 -12.75 -16.71 -21.39
C VAL A 508 -11.94 -17.54 -20.37
N CYS A 509 -10.94 -16.89 -19.78
CA CYS A 509 -9.89 -17.49 -18.94
C CYS A 509 -9.67 -16.65 -17.67
N CYS A 510 -9.04 -17.21 -16.64
CA CYS A 510 -9.03 -16.61 -15.31
C CYS A 510 -8.19 -15.31 -15.16
N ASP A 511 -7.45 -14.95 -16.19
CA ASP A 511 -6.70 -13.71 -16.35
C ASP A 511 -7.49 -12.59 -17.06
N ASP A 512 -8.70 -12.86 -17.56
CA ASP A 512 -9.53 -11.82 -18.18
C ASP A 512 -10.10 -10.83 -17.15
N PRO A 513 -10.14 -9.50 -17.42
CA PRO A 513 -10.55 -8.48 -16.44
C PRO A 513 -11.99 -8.56 -15.92
N LEU A 514 -12.83 -9.40 -16.52
CA LEU A 514 -14.23 -9.65 -16.16
C LEU A 514 -14.49 -11.12 -15.80
N PHE A 515 -13.45 -11.93 -15.61
CA PHE A 515 -13.62 -13.32 -15.19
C PHE A 515 -14.05 -13.40 -13.73
N GLU A 516 -15.12 -14.16 -13.45
CA GLU A 516 -15.44 -14.64 -12.12
C GLU A 516 -15.13 -16.13 -11.98
N ALA A 517 -14.68 -16.56 -10.80
CA ALA A 517 -14.41 -17.97 -10.56
C ALA A 517 -15.68 -18.82 -10.77
N LYS A 518 -15.51 -19.99 -11.39
CA LYS A 518 -16.54 -21.05 -11.38
C LYS A 518 -16.94 -21.29 -9.91
N PRO A 519 -18.23 -21.38 -9.58
CA PRO A 519 -19.36 -21.63 -10.47
C PRO A 519 -20.19 -20.38 -10.85
N SER A 520 -19.60 -19.17 -10.87
CA SER A 520 -20.35 -17.97 -11.27
C SER A 520 -20.82 -18.07 -12.74
N PRO A 521 -22.11 -17.80 -13.04
CA PRO A 521 -22.60 -17.79 -14.42
C PRO A 521 -22.06 -16.62 -15.25
N HIS A 522 -21.35 -15.66 -14.64
CA HIS A 522 -20.94 -14.42 -15.30
C HIS A 522 -20.09 -14.65 -16.57
N ASN A 523 -19.20 -15.64 -16.57
CA ASN A 523 -18.37 -15.96 -17.72
C ASN A 523 -19.19 -16.45 -18.93
N ILE A 524 -20.24 -17.25 -18.68
CA ILE A 524 -21.17 -17.69 -19.74
C ILE A 524 -22.00 -16.50 -20.22
N GLN A 525 -22.45 -15.63 -19.33
CA GLN A 525 -23.20 -14.41 -19.69
C GLN A 525 -22.35 -13.48 -20.57
N LEU A 526 -21.08 -13.25 -20.22
CA LEU A 526 -20.14 -12.46 -21.00
C LEU A 526 -19.91 -13.02 -22.41
N ILE A 527 -19.74 -14.35 -22.53
CA ILE A 527 -19.65 -15.05 -23.82
C ILE A 527 -20.95 -14.90 -24.63
N CYS A 528 -22.11 -15.02 -23.98
CA CYS A 528 -23.42 -14.90 -24.60
C CYS A 528 -23.68 -13.48 -25.13
N GLU A 529 -23.29 -12.45 -24.38
CA GLU A 529 -23.43 -11.04 -24.78
C GLU A 529 -22.54 -10.71 -25.98
N GLU A 530 -21.22 -10.99 -25.91
CA GLU A 530 -20.27 -10.67 -26.99
C GLU A 530 -20.56 -11.45 -28.29
N LEU A 531 -20.99 -12.71 -28.19
CA LEU A 531 -21.42 -13.49 -29.36
C LEU A 531 -22.87 -13.26 -29.79
N SER A 532 -23.66 -12.51 -29.02
CA SER A 532 -25.11 -12.30 -29.20
C SER A 532 -25.90 -13.62 -29.34
N VAL A 533 -25.72 -14.53 -28.39
CA VAL A 533 -26.40 -15.84 -28.31
C VAL A 533 -27.15 -15.96 -26.97
N SER A 534 -28.40 -16.43 -26.98
CA SER A 534 -29.14 -16.70 -25.74
C SER A 534 -28.56 -17.93 -25.00
N PRO A 535 -28.43 -17.93 -23.67
CA PRO A 535 -28.08 -19.12 -22.88
C PRO A 535 -28.93 -20.35 -23.25
N SER A 536 -30.21 -20.15 -23.57
CA SER A 536 -31.13 -21.20 -24.04
C SER A 536 -30.77 -21.84 -25.40
N GLN A 537 -29.63 -21.47 -26.00
CA GLN A 537 -29.06 -22.04 -27.22
C GLN A 537 -27.60 -22.50 -27.03
N VAL A 538 -27.11 -22.46 -25.79
CA VAL A 538 -25.75 -22.83 -25.40
C VAL A 538 -25.72 -24.26 -24.87
N VAL A 539 -24.76 -25.06 -25.32
CA VAL A 539 -24.43 -26.34 -24.69
C VAL A 539 -23.12 -26.19 -23.92
N VAL A 540 -23.07 -26.63 -22.66
CA VAL A 540 -21.82 -26.67 -21.89
C VAL A 540 -21.37 -28.12 -21.78
N VAL A 541 -20.15 -28.40 -22.23
CA VAL A 541 -19.48 -29.69 -22.06
C VAL A 541 -18.42 -29.52 -20.99
N GLY A 542 -18.63 -30.16 -19.85
CA GLY A 542 -17.75 -30.08 -18.70
C GLY A 542 -17.44 -31.45 -18.15
N ASP A 543 -16.18 -31.67 -17.85
CA ASP A 543 -15.77 -32.54 -16.75
C ASP A 543 -16.51 -32.10 -15.49
N SER A 544 -16.50 -30.80 -15.22
CA SER A 544 -16.65 -30.35 -13.86
C SER A 544 -18.10 -30.17 -13.51
N LEU A 545 -18.49 -30.78 -12.39
CA LEU A 545 -19.81 -30.53 -11.82
C LEU A 545 -19.93 -29.07 -11.32
N ASP A 546 -18.87 -28.24 -11.32
CA ASP A 546 -18.99 -26.77 -11.20
C ASP A 546 -19.09 -26.04 -12.54
N ASP A 547 -18.71 -26.67 -13.66
CA ASP A 547 -19.04 -26.24 -15.01
C ASP A 547 -20.52 -26.47 -15.25
N LEU A 548 -21.01 -27.65 -14.84
CA LEU A 548 -22.43 -27.98 -14.82
C LEU A 548 -23.17 -27.00 -13.88
N LYS A 549 -22.63 -26.66 -12.69
CA LYS A 549 -23.19 -25.60 -11.81
C LYS A 549 -23.22 -24.24 -12.48
N MET A 550 -22.11 -23.82 -13.10
CA MET A 550 -22.00 -22.57 -13.86
C MET A 550 -23.03 -22.52 -15.00
N ALA A 551 -23.19 -23.62 -15.73
CA ALA A 551 -24.15 -23.80 -16.81
C ALA A 551 -25.62 -23.81 -16.32
N SER A 552 -25.87 -24.46 -15.19
CA SER A 552 -27.17 -24.55 -14.51
C SER A 552 -27.60 -23.18 -13.95
N ASN A 553 -26.66 -22.46 -13.33
CA ASN A 553 -26.81 -21.06 -12.89
C ASN A 553 -27.03 -20.09 -14.07
N ALA A 554 -26.40 -20.36 -15.22
CA ALA A 554 -26.59 -19.58 -16.45
C ALA A 554 -27.83 -19.98 -17.26
N MET A 555 -28.55 -21.04 -16.85
CA MET A 555 -29.74 -21.58 -17.52
C MET A 555 -29.50 -21.95 -18.99
N VAL A 556 -28.42 -22.69 -19.27
CA VAL A 556 -28.07 -23.11 -20.64
C VAL A 556 -29.00 -24.20 -21.21
N LYS A 557 -29.02 -24.39 -22.54
CA LYS A 557 -29.84 -25.42 -23.24
C LYS A 557 -29.58 -26.84 -22.73
N ARG A 558 -28.31 -27.24 -22.64
CA ARG A 558 -27.91 -28.61 -22.26
C ARG A 558 -26.53 -28.63 -21.60
N LYS A 559 -26.35 -29.54 -20.66
CA LYS A 559 -25.16 -29.74 -19.83
C LYS A 559 -24.68 -31.17 -20.05
N ILE A 560 -23.50 -31.37 -20.61
CA ILE A 560 -22.96 -32.70 -20.94
C ILE A 560 -21.77 -32.99 -20.03
N GLY A 561 -21.88 -34.07 -19.25
CA GLY A 561 -20.85 -34.53 -18.34
C GLY A 561 -19.92 -35.55 -18.99
N VAL A 562 -18.60 -35.33 -18.92
CA VAL A 562 -17.61 -36.30 -19.41
C VAL A 562 -16.91 -37.04 -18.26
N LEU A 563 -16.88 -38.38 -18.36
CA LEU A 563 -16.28 -39.28 -17.35
C LEU A 563 -14.75 -39.35 -17.41
N THR A 564 -14.11 -38.56 -18.26
CA THR A 564 -12.66 -38.56 -18.53
C THR A 564 -11.81 -37.90 -17.43
N GLY A 565 -12.43 -37.22 -16.46
CA GLY A 565 -11.75 -36.49 -15.39
C GLY A 565 -12.21 -36.87 -13.97
N VAL A 566 -12.20 -35.91 -13.04
CA VAL A 566 -12.01 -36.23 -11.60
C VAL A 566 -13.26 -36.59 -10.77
N GLY A 567 -14.46 -36.57 -11.33
CA GLY A 567 -15.74 -36.72 -10.60
C GLY A 567 -16.65 -37.80 -11.19
N LYS A 568 -17.45 -38.41 -10.31
CA LYS A 568 -17.95 -39.78 -10.50
C LYS A 568 -19.34 -39.80 -11.14
N LYS A 569 -19.68 -40.89 -11.85
CA LYS A 569 -20.90 -40.96 -12.67
C LYS A 569 -22.17 -40.53 -11.91
N GLY A 570 -22.42 -41.10 -10.73
CA GLY A 570 -23.58 -40.74 -9.90
C GLY A 570 -23.56 -39.33 -9.29
N GLU A 571 -22.43 -38.62 -9.34
CA GLU A 571 -22.34 -37.20 -8.96
C GLU A 571 -22.72 -36.32 -10.15
N LEU A 572 -22.24 -36.65 -11.36
CA LEU A 572 -22.59 -35.96 -12.59
C LEU A 572 -24.05 -36.22 -13.03
N ASP A 573 -24.57 -37.44 -12.84
CA ASP A 573 -25.89 -37.91 -13.33
C ASP A 573 -27.05 -37.06 -12.80
N ALA A 574 -26.87 -36.41 -11.66
CA ALA A 574 -27.89 -35.56 -11.07
C ALA A 574 -28.02 -34.18 -11.77
N TYR A 575 -27.14 -33.82 -12.71
CA TYR A 575 -26.99 -32.44 -13.20
C TYR A 575 -26.55 -32.29 -14.66
N ALA A 576 -25.70 -33.18 -15.16
CA ALA A 576 -25.57 -33.38 -16.60
C ALA A 576 -26.90 -33.93 -17.12
N ASP A 577 -27.38 -33.42 -18.26
CA ASP A 577 -28.56 -33.97 -18.93
C ASP A 577 -28.20 -35.27 -19.67
N HIS A 578 -26.92 -35.41 -20.05
CA HIS A 578 -26.34 -36.65 -20.58
C HIS A 578 -24.91 -36.82 -20.05
N ILE A 579 -24.54 -38.07 -19.72
CA ILE A 579 -23.16 -38.46 -19.45
C ILE A 579 -22.62 -39.25 -20.64
N VAL A 580 -21.38 -38.95 -21.02
CA VAL A 580 -20.62 -39.66 -22.05
C VAL A 580 -19.23 -40.05 -21.56
N ASN A 581 -18.61 -41.05 -22.20
CA ASN A 581 -17.32 -41.60 -21.78
C ASN A 581 -16.14 -40.75 -22.28
N ASN A 582 -16.35 -39.86 -23.25
CA ASN A 582 -15.36 -39.00 -23.90
C ASN A 582 -16.04 -37.84 -24.66
N VAL A 583 -15.25 -36.86 -25.11
CA VAL A 583 -15.75 -35.68 -25.84
C VAL A 583 -16.21 -36.00 -27.28
N ARG A 584 -15.75 -37.10 -27.89
CA ARG A 584 -16.22 -37.56 -29.20
C ARG A 584 -17.69 -38.00 -29.16
N GLU A 585 -18.07 -38.74 -28.11
CA GLU A 585 -19.46 -39.11 -27.83
C GLU A 585 -20.35 -37.89 -27.52
N ALA A 586 -19.79 -36.77 -27.03
CA ALA A 586 -20.58 -35.56 -26.78
C ALA A 586 -21.16 -34.92 -28.06
N VAL A 587 -20.54 -35.13 -29.24
CA VAL A 587 -20.91 -34.44 -30.49
C VAL A 587 -22.36 -34.70 -30.90
N THR A 588 -22.81 -35.95 -30.79
CA THR A 588 -24.19 -36.32 -31.14
C THR A 588 -25.23 -35.62 -30.23
N TYR A 589 -24.87 -35.35 -28.98
CA TYR A 589 -25.69 -34.59 -28.02
C TYR A 589 -25.51 -33.07 -28.10
N ILE A 590 -24.48 -32.55 -28.79
CA ILE A 590 -24.33 -31.11 -29.08
C ILE A 590 -25.18 -30.73 -30.30
N LEU A 591 -25.19 -31.59 -31.33
CA LEU A 591 -25.85 -31.38 -32.61
C LEU A 591 -27.31 -31.88 -32.68
N ASP A 592 -27.83 -32.46 -31.60
CA ASP A 592 -29.15 -33.14 -31.54
C ASP A 592 -29.28 -34.37 -32.47
N GLU A 593 -28.20 -34.82 -33.11
CA GLU A 593 -28.14 -36.03 -33.95
C GLU A 593 -28.30 -37.34 -33.14
N GLY A 594 -27.98 -37.31 -31.85
CA GLY A 594 -27.92 -38.48 -30.97
C GLY A 594 -29.27 -39.13 -30.64
N GLU A 595 -30.40 -38.48 -30.92
CA GLU A 595 -31.73 -39.07 -30.71
C GLU A 595 -32.12 -40.07 -31.82
N ASN A 596 -31.40 -40.10 -32.95
CA ASN A 596 -31.62 -41.09 -34.03
C ASN A 596 -30.34 -41.43 -34.83
N CYS A 597 -29.47 -42.30 -34.31
CA CYS A 597 -28.71 -43.27 -35.13
C CYS A 597 -27.90 -44.26 -34.29
N GLY A 598 -27.95 -45.55 -34.66
CA GLY A 598 -27.07 -46.58 -34.11
C GLY A 598 -26.11 -47.14 -35.15
N GLY A 599 -24.83 -47.24 -34.80
CA GLY A 599 -23.83 -48.03 -35.55
C GLY A 599 -22.85 -47.23 -36.44
N ASN A 600 -21.57 -47.58 -36.31
CA ASN A 600 -20.44 -47.35 -37.22
C ASN A 600 -20.02 -45.89 -37.54
N ASN A 601 -18.75 -45.59 -37.27
CA ASN A 601 -18.12 -44.27 -37.46
C ASN A 601 -16.87 -44.39 -38.36
N PRO A 602 -16.92 -44.02 -39.66
CA PRO A 602 -15.83 -44.24 -40.61
C PRO A 602 -14.99 -42.97 -40.88
N LEU A 603 -14.02 -42.67 -40.00
CA LEU A 603 -13.04 -41.59 -40.20
C LEU A 603 -11.58 -42.00 -39.90
N LEU A 604 -11.21 -43.22 -40.32
CA LEU A 604 -9.81 -43.58 -40.60
C LEU A 604 -9.65 -43.71 -42.12
N GLY A 605 -8.53 -43.26 -42.66
CA GLY A 605 -8.25 -43.30 -44.09
C GLY A 605 -6.76 -43.20 -44.39
N ASP A 606 -6.23 -44.26 -45.00
CA ASP A 606 -4.90 -44.33 -45.60
C ASP A 606 -5.01 -44.23 -47.14
N GLY A 607 -3.91 -43.90 -47.80
CA GLY A 607 -3.61 -44.45 -49.13
C GLY A 607 -4.20 -43.76 -50.37
N SER A 608 -3.39 -42.89 -50.99
CA SER A 608 -3.32 -42.67 -52.45
C SER A 608 -4.55 -42.04 -53.17
N GLY A 609 -4.43 -41.88 -54.50
CA GLY A 609 -5.54 -41.53 -55.40
C GLY A 609 -5.40 -40.19 -56.13
N GLU A 610 -5.17 -40.22 -57.45
CA GLU A 610 -5.13 -39.01 -58.30
C GLU A 610 -6.51 -38.67 -58.93
N LYS A 611 -6.72 -37.38 -59.27
CA LYS A 611 -7.53 -36.90 -60.44
C LYS A 611 -9.07 -37.20 -60.38
N GLN A 612 -9.98 -36.54 -61.11
CA GLN A 612 -9.91 -35.38 -62.03
C GLN A 612 -11.27 -34.60 -62.08
N LYS A 613 -11.19 -33.33 -62.52
CA LYS A 613 -12.08 -32.57 -63.47
C LYS A 613 -13.41 -33.23 -63.96
N MET A 614 -14.53 -32.56 -64.25
CA MET A 614 -14.90 -31.15 -64.59
C MET A 614 -16.45 -31.00 -64.45
N GLY A 615 -17.12 -29.83 -64.52
CA GLY A 615 -16.73 -28.42 -64.67
C GLY A 615 -17.90 -27.53 -65.19
N ALA A 616 -17.65 -26.21 -65.39
CA ALA A 616 -18.41 -25.25 -66.24
C ALA A 616 -19.85 -24.77 -65.82
N ARG A 617 -20.32 -23.55 -66.15
CA ARG A 617 -19.69 -22.27 -66.61
C ARG A 617 -20.64 -21.05 -66.41
N TYR A 618 -20.11 -19.97 -65.81
CA TYR A 618 -20.30 -18.52 -66.12
C TYR A 618 -21.63 -17.94 -66.64
N TYR A 619 -22.12 -16.87 -65.98
CA TYR A 619 -21.97 -15.43 -66.35
C TYR A 619 -21.95 -14.63 -65.01
N SER A 620 -21.32 -13.47 -64.75
CA SER A 620 -20.44 -12.51 -65.45
C SER A 620 -20.98 -11.08 -65.25
N THR A 621 -20.52 -10.40 -64.20
CA THR A 621 -20.32 -8.93 -64.18
C THR A 621 -19.06 -8.63 -63.35
N SER A 622 -18.26 -7.65 -63.77
CA SER A 622 -16.91 -7.42 -63.24
C SER A 622 -16.84 -6.22 -62.30
N ILE A 623 -16.47 -6.47 -61.04
CA ILE A 623 -15.89 -5.47 -60.13
C ILE A 623 -14.57 -6.06 -59.61
N SER A 624 -13.55 -5.21 -59.41
CA SER A 624 -12.18 -5.62 -59.09
C SER A 624 -12.04 -6.29 -57.71
N PRO A 625 -11.04 -7.17 -57.52
CA PRO A 625 -10.92 -7.98 -56.31
C PRO A 625 -10.45 -7.15 -55.10
N LEU A 626 -11.34 -6.96 -54.13
CA LEU A 626 -11.01 -6.42 -52.81
C LEU A 626 -10.70 -7.57 -51.83
N PRO A 627 -9.53 -7.60 -51.16
CA PRO A 627 -9.16 -8.70 -50.28
C PRO A 627 -9.90 -8.63 -48.94
N PHE A 628 -10.68 -9.67 -48.62
CA PHE A 628 -11.40 -9.83 -47.36
C PHE A 628 -10.43 -10.05 -46.17
N LYS A 629 -9.92 -8.96 -45.60
CA LYS A 629 -9.15 -8.99 -44.35
C LYS A 629 -10.08 -9.24 -43.15
N HIS A 630 -10.04 -10.43 -42.57
CA HIS A 630 -10.56 -10.66 -41.23
C HIS A 630 -9.68 -9.95 -40.20
N SER A 631 -10.10 -8.77 -39.75
CA SER A 631 -9.48 -8.08 -38.62
C SER A 631 -10.01 -8.65 -37.31
N MET A 632 -9.27 -9.57 -36.68
CA MET A 632 -9.48 -9.88 -35.26
C MET A 632 -9.30 -8.59 -34.46
N ARG A 633 -10.26 -8.29 -33.58
CA ARG A 633 -10.28 -7.04 -32.80
C ARG A 633 -9.36 -7.16 -31.59
N TYR A 634 -8.18 -6.55 -31.68
CA TYR A 634 -7.25 -6.39 -30.56
C TYR A 634 -7.56 -5.10 -29.78
N PHE A 635 -7.46 -5.16 -28.45
CA PHE A 635 -7.38 -3.95 -27.62
C PHE A 635 -5.94 -3.44 -27.57
N CYS A 636 -5.72 -2.17 -27.95
CA CYS A 636 -4.41 -1.51 -28.10
C CYS A 636 -3.56 -2.05 -29.29
N THR A 637 -2.73 -1.27 -29.99
CA THR A 637 -1.97 -0.05 -29.63
C THR A 637 -1.91 0.97 -30.79
N THR A 638 -1.30 2.16 -30.55
CA THR A 638 -0.87 3.08 -31.64
C THR A 638 0.50 3.73 -31.38
N SER A 639 1.44 3.49 -32.29
CA SER A 639 2.65 4.27 -32.59
C SER A 639 3.09 3.83 -34.00
N SER A 640 3.40 4.67 -34.99
CA SER A 640 3.62 6.13 -35.03
C SER A 640 3.23 6.73 -36.40
N LYS A 641 3.56 8.02 -36.62
CA LYS A 641 3.50 8.84 -37.87
C LYS A 641 2.15 9.49 -38.23
N ASN A 642 2.02 10.73 -37.75
CA ASN A 642 1.52 11.90 -38.49
C ASN A 642 0.18 11.81 -39.23
N ALA A 643 -0.91 11.66 -38.48
CA ALA A 643 -2.23 12.18 -38.88
C ALA A 643 -2.90 12.86 -37.68
N GLN A 644 -3.65 13.93 -37.95
CA GLN A 644 -4.22 14.92 -37.02
C GLN A 644 -4.72 14.36 -35.67
N ILE A 645 -4.19 14.90 -34.56
CA ILE A 645 -4.63 14.57 -33.20
C ILE A 645 -5.94 15.31 -32.87
N ALA A 646 -7.08 14.65 -33.09
CA ALA A 646 -8.35 15.04 -32.48
C ALA A 646 -8.35 14.68 -30.98
N LYS A 647 -7.69 15.52 -30.18
CA LYS A 647 -7.51 15.33 -28.73
C LYS A 647 -8.84 15.61 -28.01
N THR A 648 -9.50 14.61 -27.44
CA THR A 648 -10.69 14.82 -26.59
C THR A 648 -10.26 15.39 -25.24
N ILE A 649 -9.98 16.69 -25.18
CA ILE A 649 -9.49 17.36 -23.97
C ILE A 649 -10.65 17.48 -22.96
N THR A 650 -10.51 16.82 -21.83
CA THR A 650 -11.41 17.03 -20.67
C THR A 650 -10.92 18.25 -19.90
N ASN A 651 -11.35 19.43 -20.34
CA ASN A 651 -11.11 20.69 -19.63
C ASN A 651 -11.94 20.77 -18.34
N TYR A 652 -11.33 21.36 -17.32
CA TYR A 652 -11.97 21.76 -16.07
C TYR A 652 -11.87 23.28 -15.91
N ASP A 653 -12.78 23.87 -15.14
CA ASP A 653 -12.72 25.28 -14.77
C ASP A 653 -11.62 25.52 -13.73
N TYR A 654 -11.51 24.61 -12.76
CA TYR A 654 -10.56 24.70 -11.66
C TYR A 654 -9.90 23.34 -11.42
N VAL A 655 -8.58 23.36 -11.21
CA VAL A 655 -7.79 22.18 -10.82
C VAL A 655 -7.08 22.44 -9.49
N ILE A 656 -7.52 21.74 -8.45
CA ILE A 656 -7.03 21.88 -7.07
C ILE A 656 -6.01 20.76 -6.79
N VAL A 657 -4.83 21.15 -6.30
CA VAL A 657 -3.71 20.27 -6.00
C VAL A 657 -3.60 20.05 -4.48
N GLY A 658 -3.89 18.84 -4.03
CA GLY A 658 -3.89 18.43 -2.63
C GLY A 658 -5.29 18.52 -1.99
N ALA A 659 -5.80 17.39 -1.49
CA ALA A 659 -7.04 17.32 -0.70
C ALA A 659 -6.80 17.63 0.79
N GLY A 660 -5.92 18.60 1.08
CA GLY A 660 -5.66 19.08 2.43
C GLY A 660 -6.84 19.87 3.03
N SER A 661 -6.62 20.48 4.20
CA SER A 661 -7.67 21.27 4.89
C SER A 661 -8.27 22.34 3.99
N ALA A 662 -7.44 23.09 3.25
CA ALA A 662 -7.89 24.11 2.30
C ALA A 662 -8.50 23.50 1.03
N GLY A 663 -7.86 22.50 0.42
CA GLY A 663 -8.32 21.88 -0.82
C GLY A 663 -9.71 21.23 -0.69
N CYS A 664 -10.04 20.67 0.48
CA CYS A 664 -11.39 20.16 0.77
C CYS A 664 -12.45 21.28 0.78
N VAL A 665 -12.14 22.43 1.39
CA VAL A 665 -13.02 23.62 1.44
C VAL A 665 -13.24 24.16 0.03
N LEU A 666 -12.16 24.40 -0.72
CA LEU A 666 -12.21 24.90 -2.10
C LEU A 666 -13.01 23.96 -3.01
N ALA A 667 -12.76 22.65 -2.94
CA ALA A 667 -13.49 21.66 -3.72
C ALA A 667 -14.99 21.67 -3.42
N ASN A 668 -15.39 21.95 -2.17
CA ASN A 668 -16.80 22.14 -1.81
C ASN A 668 -17.35 23.47 -2.33
N ARG A 669 -16.69 24.60 -2.03
CA ARG A 669 -17.22 25.94 -2.34
C ARG A 669 -17.25 26.19 -3.85
N LEU A 670 -16.16 25.95 -4.58
CA LEU A 670 -16.08 26.21 -6.03
C LEU A 670 -17.06 25.33 -6.84
N SER A 671 -17.30 24.09 -6.41
CA SER A 671 -18.30 23.20 -7.03
C SER A 671 -19.75 23.52 -6.65
N SER A 672 -20.01 24.45 -5.72
CA SER A 672 -21.38 24.82 -5.33
C SER A 672 -22.11 25.60 -6.44
N ASN A 673 -21.38 26.25 -7.34
CA ASN A 673 -21.91 26.67 -8.63
C ASN A 673 -21.86 25.47 -9.60
N PRO A 674 -22.99 24.95 -10.11
CA PRO A 674 -23.03 23.78 -10.98
C PRO A 674 -22.32 23.99 -12.33
N ASN A 675 -22.13 25.26 -12.75
CA ASN A 675 -21.45 25.59 -14.01
C ASN A 675 -19.92 25.44 -13.92
N ASN A 676 -19.34 25.33 -12.71
CA ASN A 676 -17.90 25.12 -12.52
C ASN A 676 -17.58 23.62 -12.48
N LYS A 677 -16.82 23.10 -13.46
CA LYS A 677 -16.20 21.77 -13.41
C LYS A 677 -14.93 21.82 -12.58
N VAL A 678 -14.89 21.10 -11.46
CA VAL A 678 -13.77 21.11 -10.52
C VAL A 678 -13.08 19.74 -10.50
N LEU A 679 -11.76 19.73 -10.64
CA LEU A 679 -10.92 18.56 -10.38
C LEU A 679 -10.12 18.77 -9.09
N LEU A 680 -10.14 17.78 -8.19
CA LEU A 680 -9.29 17.70 -7.01
C LEU A 680 -8.37 16.47 -7.13
N LEU A 681 -7.06 16.67 -7.05
CA LEU A 681 -6.07 15.58 -7.04
C LEU A 681 -5.43 15.46 -5.65
N GLU A 682 -5.40 14.23 -5.10
CA GLU A 682 -4.65 13.89 -3.88
C GLU A 682 -3.61 12.80 -4.16
N ALA A 683 -2.41 12.97 -3.61
CA ALA A 683 -1.33 11.98 -3.73
C ALA A 683 -1.60 10.74 -2.86
N GLY A 684 -2.23 10.91 -1.70
CA GLY A 684 -2.62 9.84 -0.79
C GLY A 684 -3.92 9.09 -1.13
N PRO A 685 -4.33 8.16 -0.25
CA PRO A 685 -5.59 7.43 -0.33
C PRO A 685 -6.76 8.23 0.29
N LYS A 686 -7.92 7.57 0.42
CA LYS A 686 -9.11 8.10 1.10
C LYS A 686 -9.04 7.88 2.61
N ASP A 687 -9.75 8.71 3.36
CA ASP A 687 -9.84 8.72 4.83
C ASP A 687 -10.79 7.68 5.43
N TYR A 688 -11.08 6.59 4.71
CA TYR A 688 -12.17 5.65 4.99
C TYR A 688 -11.80 4.59 6.07
N THR A 689 -10.91 4.91 7.00
CA THR A 689 -10.43 3.99 8.06
C THR A 689 -10.85 4.43 9.45
N TRP A 690 -11.22 3.46 10.30
CA TRP A 690 -11.55 3.70 11.70
C TRP A 690 -10.37 4.31 12.48
N LYS A 691 -9.11 4.04 12.06
CA LYS A 691 -7.91 4.64 12.67
C LYS A 691 -7.93 6.18 12.60
N ILE A 692 -8.46 6.74 11.51
CA ILE A 692 -8.60 8.20 11.32
C ILE A 692 -9.84 8.71 12.07
N GLN A 693 -10.95 7.96 12.01
CA GLN A 693 -12.24 8.38 12.56
C GLN A 693 -12.29 8.38 14.09
N MET A 694 -11.59 7.46 14.76
CA MET A 694 -11.50 7.37 16.22
C MET A 694 -10.48 8.40 16.76
N PRO A 695 -10.90 9.41 17.55
CA PRO A 695 -9.99 10.44 18.07
C PRO A 695 -8.75 9.90 18.79
N ALA A 696 -8.92 8.93 19.71
CA ALA A 696 -7.82 8.36 20.48
C ALA A 696 -6.83 7.53 19.63
N ALA A 697 -7.21 7.11 18.42
CA ALA A 697 -6.35 6.33 17.52
C ALA A 697 -5.28 7.18 16.79
N LEU A 698 -5.19 8.48 17.09
CA LEU A 698 -4.23 9.47 16.56
C LEU A 698 -2.85 8.88 16.22
N MET A 699 -2.17 8.26 17.20
CA MET A 699 -0.80 7.76 17.08
C MET A 699 -0.63 6.69 15.99
N TYR A 700 -1.66 5.87 15.73
CA TYR A 700 -1.63 4.86 14.67
C TYR A 700 -1.56 5.46 13.27
N ASN A 701 -1.97 6.72 13.06
CA ASN A 701 -1.89 7.40 11.77
C ASN A 701 -0.59 8.21 11.63
N LEU A 702 -0.03 8.69 12.75
CA LEU A 702 1.26 9.37 12.78
C LEU A 702 2.43 8.41 12.52
N CYS A 703 2.26 7.11 12.76
CA CYS A 703 3.28 6.07 12.53
C CYS A 703 3.06 5.25 11.24
N ASP A 704 2.10 5.63 10.38
CA ASP A 704 1.65 4.85 9.22
C ASP A 704 1.86 5.68 7.93
N ASP A 705 2.94 5.37 7.19
CA ASP A 705 3.37 6.13 6.01
C ASP A 705 2.34 6.09 4.87
N LYS A 706 1.43 5.10 4.85
CA LYS A 706 0.27 5.06 3.95
C LYS A 706 -0.56 6.34 3.96
N TYR A 707 -0.69 6.98 5.13
CA TYR A 707 -1.46 8.21 5.34
C TYR A 707 -0.58 9.43 5.65
N ASN A 708 0.74 9.28 5.66
CA ASN A 708 1.69 10.26 6.17
C ASN A 708 2.89 10.41 5.23
N TRP A 709 3.27 11.65 4.92
CA TRP A 709 4.47 11.94 4.13
C TRP A 709 5.79 11.56 4.83
N TYR A 710 5.80 11.43 6.15
CA TYR A 710 6.94 10.92 6.92
C TYR A 710 8.24 11.73 6.72
N TYR A 711 8.10 13.07 6.60
CA TYR A 711 9.23 13.97 6.39
C TYR A 711 10.18 13.99 7.60
N HIS A 712 11.42 14.39 7.34
CA HIS A 712 12.43 14.67 8.34
C HIS A 712 13.14 15.98 7.98
N THR A 713 13.60 16.73 8.98
CA THR A 713 14.49 17.89 8.77
C THR A 713 15.87 17.43 8.31
N GLU A 714 16.69 18.40 7.92
CA GLU A 714 18.16 18.24 7.96
C GLU A 714 18.64 18.29 9.42
N PRO A 715 19.94 18.02 9.71
CA PRO A 715 20.49 18.20 11.05
C PRO A 715 20.34 19.65 11.54
N GLU A 716 19.50 19.88 12.54
CA GLU A 716 19.22 21.20 13.11
C GLU A 716 20.37 21.59 14.05
N GLN A 717 21.29 22.44 13.56
CA GLN A 717 22.57 22.74 14.22
C GLN A 717 22.44 23.21 15.67
N ARG A 718 21.44 24.05 15.95
CA ARG A 718 21.16 24.58 17.31
C ARG A 718 20.36 23.63 18.20
N MET A 719 19.91 22.50 17.66
CA MET A 719 19.14 21.45 18.33
C MET A 719 20.00 20.18 18.50
N ASN A 720 21.28 20.37 18.85
CA ASN A 720 22.29 19.31 19.00
C ASN A 720 22.42 18.42 17.73
N ASN A 721 22.30 19.02 16.54
CA ASN A 721 22.31 18.36 15.22
C ASN A 721 21.23 17.28 15.02
N ARG A 722 20.15 17.28 15.81
CA ARG A 722 19.06 16.31 15.65
C ARG A 722 18.40 16.43 14.27
N VAL A 723 18.06 15.28 13.69
CA VAL A 723 17.16 15.15 12.54
C VAL A 723 15.75 14.92 13.09
N MET A 724 14.87 15.90 12.92
CA MET A 724 13.57 15.98 13.58
C MET A 724 12.46 15.46 12.68
N TYR A 725 11.44 14.83 13.26
CA TYR A 725 10.42 14.08 12.52
C TYR A 725 9.14 14.89 12.28
N TRP A 726 8.75 15.07 11.01
CA TRP A 726 7.69 15.98 10.58
C TRP A 726 6.51 15.24 9.91
N PRO A 727 5.59 14.62 10.69
CA PRO A 727 4.41 13.93 10.17
C PRO A 727 3.41 14.91 9.53
N ARG A 728 3.08 14.70 8.25
CA ARG A 728 2.09 15.49 7.47
C ARG A 728 1.13 14.57 6.73
N GLY A 729 -0.16 14.89 6.75
CA GLY A 729 -1.18 14.03 6.14
C GLY A 729 -1.05 13.93 4.63
N ARG A 730 -0.90 12.69 4.14
CA ARG A 730 -0.94 12.26 2.74
C ARG A 730 -2.19 11.40 2.55
N VAL A 731 -3.36 12.03 2.58
CA VAL A 731 -4.70 11.41 2.60
C VAL A 731 -5.76 12.48 2.32
N TRP A 732 -6.98 12.09 1.94
CA TRP A 732 -8.13 13.02 1.98
C TRP A 732 -8.28 13.70 3.36
N GLY A 733 -8.41 15.03 3.34
CA GLY A 733 -8.37 15.91 4.52
C GLY A 733 -6.95 16.37 4.92
N GLY A 734 -5.91 15.78 4.33
CA GLY A 734 -4.51 16.01 4.66
C GLY A 734 -4.26 15.94 6.16
N SER A 735 -3.53 16.90 6.70
CA SER A 735 -3.22 16.95 8.13
C SER A 735 -4.46 17.10 9.04
N SER A 736 -5.64 17.52 8.57
CA SER A 736 -6.87 17.49 9.43
C SER A 736 -7.35 16.07 9.73
N SER A 737 -6.96 15.09 8.91
CA SER A 737 -7.19 13.66 9.15
C SER A 737 -6.15 13.03 10.09
N LEU A 738 -5.04 13.73 10.38
CA LEU A 738 -3.94 13.26 11.24
C LEU A 738 -3.67 14.13 12.49
N ASN A 739 -4.29 15.32 12.64
CA ASN A 739 -4.00 16.24 13.74
C ASN A 739 -4.58 15.75 15.09
N ALA A 740 -4.14 16.38 16.18
CA ALA A 740 -4.69 16.15 17.52
C ALA A 740 -6.08 16.80 17.76
N MET A 741 -6.81 17.16 16.70
CA MET A 741 -8.18 17.73 16.69
C MET A 741 -8.41 19.05 17.45
N VAL A 742 -7.45 19.56 18.21
CA VAL A 742 -7.53 20.89 18.86
C VAL A 742 -7.89 21.97 17.83
N TYR A 743 -8.94 22.74 18.13
CA TYR A 743 -9.43 23.86 17.33
C TYR A 743 -9.06 25.17 18.03
N ILE A 744 -8.02 25.83 17.53
CA ILE A 744 -7.66 27.20 17.90
C ILE A 744 -7.65 28.07 16.64
N ARG A 745 -7.93 29.35 16.82
CA ARG A 745 -7.98 30.37 15.76
C ARG A 745 -6.75 31.30 15.71
N GLY A 746 -5.93 31.34 16.75
CA GLY A 746 -4.88 32.34 16.92
C GLY A 746 -5.39 33.66 17.49
N HIS A 747 -4.47 34.54 17.89
CA HIS A 747 -4.84 35.83 18.46
C HIS A 747 -5.23 36.83 17.38
N ALA A 748 -6.15 37.75 17.68
CA ALA A 748 -6.59 38.79 16.75
C ALA A 748 -5.42 39.60 16.17
N TYR A 749 -4.48 40.01 17.05
CA TYR A 749 -3.34 40.84 16.66
C TYR A 749 -2.37 40.16 15.68
N ASP A 750 -2.41 38.85 15.51
CA ASP A 750 -1.58 38.17 14.50
C ASP A 750 -2.14 38.42 13.09
N TYR A 751 -3.46 38.48 12.94
CA TYR A 751 -4.14 38.87 11.70
C TYR A 751 -4.01 40.39 11.46
N ASP A 752 -4.12 41.19 12.51
CA ASP A 752 -3.88 42.64 12.40
C ASP A 752 -2.39 42.96 12.13
N ARG A 753 -1.48 42.02 12.40
CA ARG A 753 -0.09 42.06 11.94
C ARG A 753 0.03 41.65 10.48
N TRP A 754 -0.68 40.62 10.01
CA TRP A 754 -0.72 40.26 8.58
C TRP A 754 -1.13 41.44 7.69
N GLU A 755 -2.15 42.23 8.08
CA GLU A 755 -2.55 43.43 7.33
C GLU A 755 -1.41 44.48 7.28
N LYS A 756 -0.67 44.68 8.37
CA LYS A 756 0.53 45.55 8.41
C LYS A 756 1.71 44.99 7.60
N GLU A 757 1.83 43.67 7.50
CA GLU A 757 2.81 42.94 6.69
C GLU A 757 2.43 42.92 5.18
N GLY A 758 1.33 43.58 4.78
CA GLY A 758 0.93 43.77 3.40
C GLY A 758 -0.18 42.83 2.90
N ALA A 759 -0.69 41.93 3.74
CA ALA A 759 -1.90 41.16 3.45
C ALA A 759 -3.16 42.02 3.67
N ILE A 760 -3.35 43.03 2.82
CA ILE A 760 -4.46 43.99 2.93
C ILE A 760 -5.82 43.27 2.92
N SER A 761 -6.73 43.70 3.79
CA SER A 761 -8.03 43.06 4.07
C SER A 761 -7.93 41.65 4.67
N TRP A 762 -6.84 41.32 5.38
CA TRP A 762 -6.69 40.08 6.17
C TRP A 762 -6.56 40.33 7.69
N SER A 763 -7.04 41.48 8.19
CA SER A 763 -7.12 41.73 9.64
C SER A 763 -8.07 40.76 10.36
N TYR A 764 -8.06 40.74 11.69
CA TYR A 764 -8.99 39.89 12.43
C TYR A 764 -10.46 40.24 12.13
N ALA A 765 -10.75 41.53 11.94
CA ALA A 765 -12.08 41.99 11.54
C ALA A 765 -12.52 41.42 10.19
N ASP A 766 -11.61 41.21 9.25
CA ASP A 766 -11.88 40.58 7.94
C ASP A 766 -11.86 39.04 7.97
N CYS A 767 -11.38 38.43 9.05
CA CYS A 767 -11.18 36.98 9.16
C CYS A 767 -12.20 36.30 10.09
N LEU A 768 -12.62 36.98 11.16
CA LEU A 768 -13.64 36.47 12.09
C LEU A 768 -14.99 36.11 11.42
N PRO A 769 -15.52 36.87 10.44
CA PRO A 769 -16.72 36.47 9.69
C PRO A 769 -16.57 35.11 9.01
N TYR A 770 -15.37 34.81 8.50
CA TYR A 770 -15.04 33.55 7.83
C TYR A 770 -14.81 32.39 8.81
N PHE A 771 -14.25 32.66 10.00
CA PHE A 771 -14.25 31.71 11.11
C PHE A 771 -15.66 31.30 11.55
N ARG A 772 -16.64 32.22 11.49
CA ARG A 772 -18.07 31.91 11.73
C ARG A 772 -18.67 31.09 10.58
N LYS A 773 -18.52 31.52 9.31
CA LYS A 773 -18.97 30.81 8.09
C LYS A 773 -18.51 29.34 8.03
N ALA A 774 -17.33 29.05 8.56
CA ALA A 774 -16.75 27.71 8.60
C ALA A 774 -17.36 26.77 9.66
N GLN A 775 -17.89 27.31 10.77
CA GLN A 775 -18.06 26.59 12.03
C GLN A 775 -19.53 26.36 12.42
N THR A 776 -19.83 25.18 12.98
CA THR A 776 -20.98 24.97 13.88
C THR A 776 -20.43 24.60 15.26
N HIS A 777 -20.54 25.49 16.23
CA HIS A 777 -20.11 25.22 17.61
C HIS A 777 -21.24 24.65 18.46
N GLU A 778 -20.95 23.66 19.30
CA GLU A 778 -21.97 23.01 20.14
C GLU A 778 -22.58 23.92 21.23
N LEU A 779 -21.87 24.98 21.65
CA LEU A 779 -22.37 26.00 22.57
C LEU A 779 -23.09 27.15 21.83
N GLY A 780 -23.47 26.92 20.57
CA GLY A 780 -24.16 27.87 19.72
C GLY A 780 -23.30 29.04 19.22
N PRO A 781 -23.85 29.83 18.28
CA PRO A 781 -23.21 31.02 17.74
C PRO A 781 -23.17 32.16 18.78
N ASN A 782 -22.22 33.07 18.60
CA ASN A 782 -22.18 34.39 19.23
C ASN A 782 -21.34 35.33 18.32
N ASP A 783 -20.91 36.49 18.81
CA ASP A 783 -20.10 37.43 18.03
C ASP A 783 -18.82 36.80 17.44
N TYR A 784 -18.31 35.74 18.07
CA TYR A 784 -17.13 35.01 17.64
C TYR A 784 -17.43 33.65 17.00
N ARG A 785 -18.42 32.90 17.48
CA ARG A 785 -18.67 31.49 17.11
C ARG A 785 -19.70 31.34 16.00
N GLY A 786 -19.47 30.38 15.09
CA GLY A 786 -20.44 29.97 14.07
C GLY A 786 -21.46 28.96 14.59
N GLY A 787 -22.65 28.90 13.99
CA GLY A 787 -23.75 28.02 14.40
C GLY A 787 -24.27 27.06 13.31
N ASP A 788 -23.82 27.24 12.07
CA ASP A 788 -24.39 26.63 10.85
C ASP A 788 -23.33 26.18 9.83
N GLY A 789 -22.06 26.54 10.03
CA GLY A 789 -20.95 26.15 9.16
C GLY A 789 -20.59 24.65 9.27
N PRO A 790 -20.07 24.01 8.21
CA PRO A 790 -19.98 22.55 8.12
C PRO A 790 -18.90 21.90 9.02
N LEU A 791 -17.95 22.67 9.56
CA LEU A 791 -17.00 22.19 10.56
C LEU A 791 -17.64 22.20 11.95
N HIS A 792 -18.15 21.05 12.39
CA HIS A 792 -18.57 20.88 13.78
C HIS A 792 -17.37 20.98 14.73
N VAL A 793 -17.54 21.78 15.79
CA VAL A 793 -16.58 21.97 16.88
C VAL A 793 -17.29 21.78 18.21
N SER A 794 -16.69 20.98 19.09
CA SER A 794 -17.15 20.71 20.45
C SER A 794 -16.14 21.18 21.49
N ARG A 795 -16.62 21.54 22.69
CA ARG A 795 -15.76 21.88 23.83
C ARG A 795 -15.23 20.58 24.46
N GLY A 796 -13.97 20.58 24.90
CA GLY A 796 -13.34 19.45 25.58
C GLY A 796 -14.16 18.99 26.79
N LYS A 797 -14.54 17.71 26.80
CA LYS A 797 -15.40 17.10 27.83
C LYS A 797 -14.74 15.84 28.38
N SER A 798 -14.14 15.96 29.56
CA SER A 798 -13.52 14.83 30.25
C SER A 798 -14.06 14.64 31.67
N ARG A 799 -13.91 13.42 32.18
CA ARG A 799 -14.16 13.06 33.59
C ARG A 799 -12.87 12.97 34.41
N ASN A 800 -11.71 13.11 33.78
CA ASN A 800 -10.43 13.02 34.47
C ASN A 800 -10.21 14.29 35.32
N PRO A 801 -9.99 14.19 36.66
CA PRO A 801 -9.84 15.38 37.51
C PRO A 801 -8.58 16.19 37.19
N LEU A 802 -7.59 15.60 36.51
CA LEU A 802 -6.33 16.29 36.17
C LEU A 802 -6.53 17.52 35.27
N TYR A 803 -7.52 17.55 34.38
CA TYR A 803 -7.82 18.76 33.59
C TYR A 803 -8.34 19.91 34.47
N LYS A 804 -9.17 19.59 35.47
CA LYS A 804 -9.65 20.57 36.46
C LYS A 804 -8.51 21.05 37.36
N ALA A 805 -7.65 20.13 37.81
CA ALA A 805 -6.44 20.46 38.57
C ALA A 805 -5.50 21.38 37.79
N PHE A 806 -5.31 21.17 36.47
CA PHE A 806 -4.50 22.06 35.63
C PHE A 806 -5.07 23.48 35.54
N ILE A 807 -6.39 23.61 35.33
CA ILE A 807 -7.07 24.91 35.28
C ILE A 807 -7.00 25.62 36.64
N GLU A 808 -7.28 24.90 37.73
CA GLU A 808 -7.19 25.44 39.09
C GLU A 808 -5.75 25.82 39.48
N ALA A 809 -4.75 25.08 39.00
CA ALA A 809 -3.34 25.42 39.18
C ALA A 809 -2.98 26.72 38.45
N GLY A 810 -3.33 26.89 37.17
CA GLY A 810 -3.05 28.15 36.46
C GLY A 810 -3.70 29.37 37.12
N ILE A 811 -4.91 29.21 37.67
CA ILE A 811 -5.60 30.24 38.47
C ILE A 811 -4.87 30.50 39.80
N GLN A 812 -4.38 29.46 40.48
CA GLN A 812 -3.57 29.60 41.72
C GLN A 812 -2.22 30.28 41.47
N THR A 813 -1.62 30.10 40.29
CA THR A 813 -0.44 30.86 39.84
C THR A 813 -0.76 32.34 39.56
N GLY A 814 -2.04 32.68 39.34
CA GLY A 814 -2.52 34.04 39.11
C GLY A 814 -2.90 34.37 37.66
N TYR A 815 -2.91 33.38 36.76
CA TYR A 815 -3.44 33.58 35.40
C TYR A 815 -4.98 33.56 35.40
N PRO A 816 -5.64 34.35 34.54
CA PRO A 816 -7.10 34.34 34.47
C PRO A 816 -7.63 32.99 33.94
N PHE A 817 -8.90 32.72 34.22
CA PHE A 817 -9.65 31.71 33.49
C PHE A 817 -10.12 32.27 32.14
N THR A 818 -10.15 31.42 31.10
CA THR A 818 -10.75 31.73 29.80
C THR A 818 -11.93 30.81 29.52
N ASP A 819 -13.14 31.37 29.48
CA ASP A 819 -14.36 30.70 29.02
C ASP A 819 -14.30 30.29 27.54
N ASP A 820 -13.56 31.02 26.70
CA ASP A 820 -13.48 30.74 25.27
C ASP A 820 -12.18 31.27 24.62
N MET A 821 -11.18 30.40 24.48
CA MET A 821 -9.88 30.73 23.86
C MET A 821 -10.00 31.18 22.39
N ASN A 822 -11.16 30.95 21.77
CA ASN A 822 -11.48 31.34 20.40
C ASN A 822 -12.38 32.58 20.31
N GLY A 823 -12.72 33.18 21.47
CA GLY A 823 -13.60 34.33 21.64
C GLY A 823 -12.88 35.60 22.10
N PHE A 824 -13.49 36.31 23.06
CA PHE A 824 -13.03 37.62 23.53
C PHE A 824 -11.62 37.62 24.14
N GLN A 825 -11.28 36.61 24.94
CA GLN A 825 -10.06 36.54 25.74
C GLN A 825 -9.36 35.19 25.53
N GLN A 826 -8.24 35.19 24.80
CA GLN A 826 -7.39 34.00 24.67
C GLN A 826 -6.46 33.80 25.89
N GLU A 827 -6.05 34.90 26.55
CA GLU A 827 -5.12 34.87 27.68
C GLU A 827 -5.74 34.18 28.91
N GLY A 828 -4.99 33.25 29.51
CA GLY A 828 -5.40 32.46 30.67
C GLY A 828 -5.32 30.95 30.46
N VAL A 829 -5.87 30.21 31.42
CA VAL A 829 -6.06 28.75 31.34
C VAL A 829 -7.54 28.40 31.22
N GLY A 830 -7.85 27.27 30.57
CA GLY A 830 -9.24 26.85 30.39
C GLY A 830 -9.43 25.61 29.53
N TRP A 831 -10.66 25.45 29.03
CA TRP A 831 -11.10 24.30 28.24
C TRP A 831 -10.87 24.52 26.73
N MET A 832 -10.20 23.56 26.08
CA MET A 832 -9.90 23.58 24.64
C MET A 832 -11.12 23.21 23.80
N ASP A 833 -11.25 23.80 22.61
CA ASP A 833 -12.17 23.33 21.56
C ASP A 833 -11.55 22.21 20.71
N MET A 834 -12.38 21.35 20.14
CA MET A 834 -11.98 20.22 19.31
C MET A 834 -12.85 20.06 18.07
N THR A 835 -12.24 19.72 16.92
CA THR A 835 -12.93 19.23 15.71
C THR A 835 -13.35 17.76 15.88
N ILE A 836 -14.23 17.50 16.86
CA ILE A 836 -14.84 16.21 17.14
C ILE A 836 -16.36 16.40 17.12
N HIS A 837 -17.08 15.46 16.52
CA HIS A 837 -18.54 15.43 16.49
C HIS A 837 -19.04 14.01 16.68
N LYS A 838 -19.97 13.82 17.63
CA LYS A 838 -20.55 12.50 17.98
C LYS A 838 -19.46 11.42 18.19
N GLY A 839 -18.37 11.80 18.88
CA GLY A 839 -17.25 10.91 19.20
C GLY A 839 -16.33 10.52 18.04
N CYS A 840 -16.52 11.09 16.85
CA CYS A 840 -15.65 10.91 15.69
C CYS A 840 -14.87 12.19 15.37
N ARG A 841 -13.66 12.03 14.83
CA ARG A 841 -12.88 13.11 14.21
C ARG A 841 -13.71 13.79 13.12
N TRP A 842 -13.78 15.12 13.15
CA TRP A 842 -14.43 15.94 12.14
C TRP A 842 -13.39 16.64 11.25
N SER A 843 -12.75 15.89 10.36
CA SER A 843 -11.74 16.41 9.43
C SER A 843 -12.36 17.33 8.37
N ALA A 844 -11.53 18.13 7.69
CA ALA A 844 -11.99 18.95 6.57
C ALA A 844 -12.56 18.10 5.41
N SER A 845 -12.11 16.85 5.27
CA SER A 845 -12.68 15.90 4.30
C SER A 845 -14.10 15.50 4.69
N VAL A 846 -14.34 15.12 5.94
CA VAL A 846 -15.69 14.78 6.44
C VAL A 846 -16.63 15.98 6.39
N ALA A 847 -16.15 17.18 6.77
CA ALA A 847 -16.94 18.40 6.79
C ALA A 847 -17.27 18.96 5.39
N TYR A 848 -16.29 19.00 4.47
CA TYR A 848 -16.44 19.69 3.18
C TYR A 848 -16.45 18.74 1.98
N LEU A 849 -15.47 17.83 1.87
CA LEU A 849 -15.30 16.99 0.68
C LEU A 849 -16.40 15.93 0.57
N TRP A 850 -16.69 15.18 1.63
CA TRP A 850 -17.69 14.11 1.64
C TRP A 850 -19.10 14.59 1.22
N PRO A 851 -19.60 15.76 1.66
CA PRO A 851 -20.82 16.35 1.10
C PRO A 851 -20.70 16.75 -0.38
N ALA A 852 -19.54 17.29 -0.79
CA ALA A 852 -19.33 17.79 -2.15
C ALA A 852 -19.24 16.67 -3.21
N LEU A 853 -18.79 15.46 -2.83
CA LEU A 853 -18.74 14.29 -3.71
C LEU A 853 -20.13 13.82 -4.22
N LYS A 854 -21.22 14.39 -3.72
CA LYS A 854 -22.59 14.17 -4.22
C LYS A 854 -22.91 15.02 -5.47
N LYS A 855 -22.03 15.95 -5.86
CA LYS A 855 -22.23 16.90 -6.96
C LYS A 855 -21.58 16.39 -8.25
N ASN A 856 -22.33 16.38 -9.35
CA ASN A 856 -21.88 15.82 -10.64
C ASN A 856 -20.74 16.62 -11.31
N ASN A 857 -20.49 17.87 -10.88
CA ASN A 857 -19.45 18.76 -11.40
C ASN A 857 -18.13 18.74 -10.61
N LEU A 858 -18.05 17.99 -9.49
CA LEU A 858 -16.79 17.75 -8.77
C LEU A 858 -16.25 16.36 -9.07
N LYS A 859 -15.00 16.28 -9.52
CA LYS A 859 -14.23 15.04 -9.62
C LYS A 859 -13.09 15.05 -8.61
N ALA A 860 -12.99 14.05 -7.75
CA ALA A 860 -11.88 13.87 -6.81
C ALA A 860 -11.15 12.55 -7.05
N GLU A 861 -9.84 12.62 -7.29
CA GLU A 861 -8.94 11.50 -7.57
C GLU A 861 -7.93 11.30 -6.43
N THR A 862 -7.48 10.06 -6.26
CA THR A 862 -6.49 9.64 -5.25
C THR A 862 -5.32 8.90 -5.90
N GLY A 863 -4.18 8.83 -5.21
CA GLY A 863 -2.94 8.25 -5.76
C GLY A 863 -2.37 9.08 -6.91
N ALA A 864 -2.70 10.38 -6.96
CA ALA A 864 -2.41 11.32 -8.04
C ALA A 864 -1.36 12.35 -7.58
N LEU A 865 -0.08 11.99 -7.69
CA LEU A 865 1.03 12.88 -7.35
C LEU A 865 1.23 13.88 -8.49
N VAL A 866 0.91 15.16 -8.25
CA VAL A 866 1.24 16.25 -9.16
C VAL A 866 2.75 16.39 -9.26
N THR A 867 3.28 16.50 -10.48
CA THR A 867 4.73 16.52 -10.76
C THR A 867 5.21 17.87 -11.25
N LYS A 868 4.37 18.61 -12.00
CA LYS A 868 4.73 19.92 -12.56
C LYS A 868 3.49 20.73 -12.96
N LEU A 869 3.58 22.06 -12.94
CA LEU A 869 2.64 22.96 -13.61
C LEU A 869 2.94 23.03 -15.13
N LEU A 870 1.90 23.15 -15.94
CA LEU A 870 2.00 23.37 -17.39
C LEU A 870 1.88 24.87 -17.68
N VAL A 871 3.01 25.52 -17.95
CA VAL A 871 3.06 26.97 -18.21
C VAL A 871 3.21 27.24 -19.72
N ASN A 872 2.45 28.21 -20.23
CA ASN A 872 2.56 28.71 -21.58
C ASN A 872 2.72 30.25 -21.51
N LYS A 873 3.88 30.76 -21.94
CA LYS A 873 4.33 32.14 -21.66
C LYS A 873 4.21 32.42 -20.15
N ASN A 874 3.40 33.40 -19.75
CA ASN A 874 3.21 33.82 -18.35
C ASN A 874 1.91 33.27 -17.74
N LYS A 875 1.21 32.32 -18.38
CA LYS A 875 -0.02 31.71 -17.86
C LYS A 875 0.14 30.22 -17.58
N VAL A 876 -0.28 29.77 -16.40
CA VAL A 876 -0.49 28.35 -16.12
C VAL A 876 -1.78 27.88 -16.80
N THR A 877 -1.67 26.83 -17.60
CA THR A 877 -2.76 26.29 -18.44
C THR A 877 -3.19 24.88 -18.03
N GLY A 878 -2.55 24.31 -17.00
CA GLY A 878 -2.83 22.96 -16.52
C GLY A 878 -1.75 22.42 -15.61
N ILE A 879 -1.81 21.11 -15.34
CA ILE A 879 -0.81 20.38 -14.55
C ILE A 879 -0.48 19.02 -15.16
N GLU A 880 0.71 18.54 -14.84
CA GLU A 880 1.14 17.16 -15.03
C GLU A 880 1.11 16.43 -13.69
N TYR A 881 0.66 15.17 -13.70
CA TYR A 881 0.60 14.33 -12.50
C TYR A 881 0.82 12.85 -12.85
N GLN A 882 1.41 12.09 -11.94
CA GLN A 882 1.50 10.63 -12.03
C GLN A 882 0.39 9.99 -11.21
N GLN A 883 -0.40 9.13 -11.84
CA GLN A 883 -1.44 8.33 -11.18
C GLN A 883 -1.50 6.94 -11.80
N LYS A 884 -1.35 5.90 -10.97
CA LYS A 884 -1.20 4.49 -11.38
C LYS A 884 -0.12 4.30 -12.46
N GLY A 885 1.14 4.56 -12.08
CA GLY A 885 2.34 4.45 -12.95
C GLY A 885 2.44 5.47 -14.10
N ILE A 886 1.30 5.93 -14.61
CA ILE A 886 1.15 6.71 -15.84
C ILE A 886 1.22 8.21 -15.53
N THR A 887 2.11 8.91 -16.22
CA THR A 887 2.09 10.38 -16.31
C THR A 887 0.88 10.83 -17.15
N LYS A 888 0.08 11.72 -16.59
CA LYS A 888 -1.13 12.30 -17.19
C LYS A 888 -1.02 13.82 -17.15
N GLN A 889 -1.69 14.48 -18.08
CA GLN A 889 -1.81 15.93 -18.11
C GLN A 889 -3.28 16.31 -18.13
N VAL A 890 -3.64 17.38 -17.41
CA VAL A 890 -4.98 17.98 -17.41
C VAL A 890 -4.86 19.48 -17.57
N TYR A 891 -5.77 20.05 -18.34
CA TYR A 891 -5.77 21.46 -18.73
C TYR A 891 -6.97 22.18 -18.09
N THR A 892 -6.80 23.47 -17.83
CA THR A 892 -7.79 24.32 -17.16
C THR A 892 -8.03 25.61 -17.93
N GLU A 893 -9.28 26.05 -17.98
CA GLU A 893 -9.67 27.27 -18.69
C GLU A 893 -9.49 28.53 -17.80
N LYS A 894 -9.76 28.40 -16.49
CA LYS A 894 -9.58 29.50 -15.52
C LYS A 894 -8.25 29.37 -14.77
N GLU A 895 -8.19 28.50 -13.76
CA GLU A 895 -7.08 28.51 -12.77
C GLU A 895 -6.67 27.12 -12.27
N VAL A 896 -5.39 26.99 -11.90
CA VAL A 896 -4.83 25.96 -11.02
C VAL A 896 -4.68 26.54 -9.61
N ILE A 897 -5.06 25.78 -8.58
CA ILE A 897 -4.98 26.20 -7.18
C ILE A 897 -4.12 25.20 -6.41
N LEU A 898 -3.01 25.64 -5.83
CA LEU A 898 -2.15 24.82 -4.99
C LEU A 898 -2.64 24.84 -3.53
N SER A 899 -2.85 23.66 -2.96
CA SER A 899 -3.23 23.44 -1.55
C SER A 899 -2.40 22.29 -0.94
N GLY A 900 -1.15 22.14 -1.37
CA GLY A 900 -0.22 21.07 -0.95
C GLY A 900 0.38 21.26 0.45
N GLY A 901 0.15 22.42 1.08
CA GLY A 901 0.72 22.81 2.36
C GLY A 901 2.15 23.35 2.24
N ALA A 902 2.65 23.88 3.36
CA ALA A 902 3.92 24.61 3.46
C ALA A 902 5.21 23.86 3.01
N ILE A 903 5.11 22.60 2.62
CA ILE A 903 6.23 21.77 2.15
C ILE A 903 6.07 21.43 0.65
N ASN A 904 4.93 20.86 0.25
CA ASN A 904 4.73 20.44 -1.15
C ASN A 904 4.43 21.60 -2.09
N THR A 905 3.75 22.66 -1.63
CA THR A 905 3.44 23.82 -2.47
C THR A 905 4.71 24.53 -2.98
N PRO A 906 5.67 24.95 -2.13
CA PRO A 906 6.93 25.52 -2.64
C PRO A 906 7.77 24.52 -3.45
N GLN A 907 7.69 23.21 -3.14
CA GLN A 907 8.33 22.17 -3.95
C GLN A 907 7.77 22.11 -5.39
N ILE A 908 6.45 22.12 -5.57
CA ILE A 908 5.81 22.08 -6.89
C ILE A 908 6.04 23.38 -7.67
N LEU A 909 6.06 24.53 -7.01
CA LEU A 909 6.46 25.81 -7.62
C LEU A 909 7.90 25.72 -8.15
N MET A 910 8.87 25.34 -7.31
CA MET A 910 10.27 25.22 -7.72
C MET A 910 10.48 24.21 -8.85
N LEU A 911 9.86 23.02 -8.79
CA LEU A 911 9.93 22.00 -9.86
C LEU A 911 9.31 22.49 -11.19
N SER A 912 8.43 23.49 -11.12
CA SER A 912 7.82 24.15 -12.28
C SER A 912 8.62 25.34 -12.80
N GLY A 913 9.77 25.66 -12.20
CA GLY A 913 10.61 26.80 -12.57
C GLY A 913 10.24 28.12 -11.89
N ILE A 914 9.45 28.07 -10.82
CA ILE A 914 8.95 29.25 -10.09
C ILE A 914 9.64 29.28 -8.72
N GLY A 915 10.57 30.21 -8.53
CA GLY A 915 11.32 30.31 -7.28
C GLY A 915 12.64 31.07 -7.41
N ASN A 916 13.54 30.93 -6.43
CA ASN A 916 14.86 31.54 -6.46
C ASN A 916 15.68 31.09 -7.68
N ALA A 917 15.98 32.01 -8.59
CA ALA A 917 16.65 31.73 -9.86
C ALA A 917 17.98 30.98 -9.71
N ASP A 918 18.80 31.31 -8.71
CA ASP A 918 20.14 30.72 -8.56
C ASP A 918 20.10 29.34 -7.90
N HIS A 919 19.08 29.05 -7.10
CA HIS A 919 18.76 27.68 -6.67
C HIS A 919 18.27 26.81 -7.85
N LEU A 920 17.40 27.37 -8.70
CA LEU A 920 16.86 26.65 -9.86
C LEU A 920 17.93 26.36 -10.93
N LYS A 921 18.82 27.31 -11.23
CA LYS A 921 19.98 27.11 -12.13
C LYS A 921 20.87 25.95 -11.68
N LYS A 922 21.19 25.86 -10.37
CA LYS A 922 22.02 24.79 -9.78
C LYS A 922 21.41 23.39 -9.92
N LEU A 923 20.11 23.30 -10.19
CA LEU A 923 19.39 22.04 -10.45
C LEU A 923 18.95 21.90 -11.91
N GLU A 924 19.49 22.72 -12.82
CA GLU A 924 19.15 22.74 -14.26
C GLU A 924 17.64 22.90 -14.53
N ILE A 925 16.90 23.56 -13.65
CA ILE A 925 15.47 23.81 -13.84
C ILE A 925 15.31 25.11 -14.64
N PRO A 926 14.68 25.10 -15.83
CA PRO A 926 14.41 26.32 -16.57
C PRO A 926 13.55 27.27 -15.73
N ILE A 927 14.03 28.50 -15.55
CA ILE A 927 13.31 29.53 -14.80
C ILE A 927 12.12 30.00 -15.64
N VAL A 928 10.95 30.02 -15.01
CA VAL A 928 9.72 30.60 -15.52
C VAL A 928 9.52 31.98 -14.89
N VAL A 929 9.58 32.07 -13.55
CA VAL A 929 9.59 33.35 -12.82
C VAL A 929 10.56 33.26 -11.63
N ASN A 930 11.39 34.29 -11.46
CA ASN A 930 12.25 34.45 -10.30
C ASN A 930 11.45 35.00 -9.11
N LEU A 931 10.93 34.13 -8.24
CA LEU A 931 10.31 34.50 -6.96
C LEU A 931 11.20 34.01 -5.81
N PRO A 932 12.16 34.81 -5.32
CA PRO A 932 13.14 34.35 -4.35
C PRO A 932 12.54 33.98 -2.99
N GLY A 933 11.31 34.42 -2.67
CA GLY A 933 10.56 34.02 -1.48
C GLY A 933 10.00 32.59 -1.50
N VAL A 934 9.96 31.88 -2.63
CA VAL A 934 9.40 30.51 -2.70
C VAL A 934 10.26 29.55 -1.89
N GLY A 935 9.71 29.05 -0.78
CA GLY A 935 10.35 28.14 0.14
C GLY A 935 11.08 28.81 1.30
N GLU A 936 11.38 30.11 1.25
CA GLU A 936 11.99 30.85 2.36
C GLU A 936 10.94 31.21 3.43
N ASN A 937 11.33 31.86 4.53
CA ASN A 937 10.42 32.36 5.58
C ASN A 937 9.61 31.25 6.32
N LEU A 938 10.05 29.99 6.24
CA LEU A 938 9.44 28.85 6.95
C LEU A 938 9.40 29.14 8.46
N GLN A 939 8.21 29.06 9.04
CA GLN A 939 7.96 29.17 10.48
C GLN A 939 7.16 27.94 10.94
N ASP A 940 7.53 27.39 12.10
CA ASP A 940 6.85 26.28 12.77
C ASP A 940 6.90 26.51 14.29
N HIS A 941 5.90 26.02 15.00
CA HIS A 941 5.85 26.07 16.47
C HIS A 941 6.73 24.96 17.05
N LEU A 942 7.66 25.33 17.93
CA LEU A 942 8.46 24.39 18.73
C LEU A 942 7.79 24.21 20.10
N GLU A 943 7.66 22.98 20.57
CA GLU A 943 7.16 22.64 21.91
C GLU A 943 8.14 21.71 22.64
N VAL A 944 8.14 21.75 23.97
CA VAL A 944 8.82 20.78 24.84
C VAL A 944 7.83 20.14 25.81
N TYR A 945 8.15 18.94 26.28
CA TYR A 945 7.27 18.18 27.18
C TYR A 945 7.78 18.26 28.62
N VAL A 946 7.05 18.98 29.48
CA VAL A 946 7.30 18.97 30.94
C VAL A 946 6.40 17.89 31.55
N GLN A 947 7.01 16.85 32.10
CA GLN A 947 6.38 15.59 32.49
C GLN A 947 6.47 15.36 33.99
N GLN A 948 5.34 15.07 34.64
CA GLN A 948 5.24 14.74 36.06
C GLN A 948 4.67 13.33 36.24
N LYS A 949 5.22 12.56 37.18
CA LYS A 949 4.63 11.31 37.62
C LYS A 949 3.32 11.59 38.35
N CYS A 950 2.34 10.69 38.19
CA CYS A 950 1.05 10.75 38.87
C CYS A 950 1.03 9.72 40.00
N THR A 951 0.73 10.16 41.22
CA THR A 951 0.60 9.26 42.40
C THR A 951 -0.63 8.35 42.32
N GLN A 952 -1.65 8.75 41.56
CA GLN A 952 -2.92 8.04 41.43
C GLN A 952 -3.06 7.32 40.07
N PRO A 953 -3.75 6.15 40.01
CA PRO A 953 -3.88 5.34 38.79
C PRO A 953 -4.94 5.87 37.79
N ILE A 954 -5.05 7.19 37.66
CA ILE A 954 -6.11 7.90 36.93
C ILE A 954 -5.70 8.36 35.52
N THR A 955 -4.50 7.98 35.05
CA THR A 955 -3.95 8.44 33.77
C THR A 955 -4.11 7.40 32.65
N LEU A 956 -3.92 7.84 31.41
CA LEU A 956 -4.07 7.02 30.19
C LEU A 956 -2.99 5.93 30.04
N TYR A 957 -2.06 5.80 30.98
CA TYR A 957 -1.20 4.62 31.12
C TYR A 957 -2.01 3.32 31.20
N SER A 958 -3.18 3.36 31.83
CA SER A 958 -4.13 2.24 31.90
C SER A 958 -4.82 1.91 30.56
N ALA A 959 -4.71 2.78 29.56
CA ALA A 959 -5.27 2.64 28.21
C ALA A 959 -4.16 2.34 27.16
N GLN A 960 -3.23 1.46 27.52
CA GLN A 960 -2.13 1.00 26.66
C GLN A 960 -2.24 -0.49 26.34
N TRP A 961 -1.45 -0.98 25.38
CA TRP A 961 -1.43 -2.39 24.95
C TRP A 961 -1.07 -3.37 26.08
N LYS A 962 -0.34 -2.90 27.11
CA LYS A 962 -0.06 -3.61 28.38
C LYS A 962 -1.33 -3.98 29.17
N PHE A 963 -2.43 -3.26 28.94
CA PHE A 963 -3.73 -3.44 29.59
C PHE A 963 -4.81 -3.77 28.54
N PRO A 964 -4.71 -4.92 27.85
CA PRO A 964 -5.53 -5.21 26.67
C PRO A 964 -7.04 -5.27 26.98
N HIS A 965 -7.42 -5.60 28.23
CA HIS A 965 -8.81 -5.54 28.69
C HIS A 965 -9.40 -4.12 28.62
N ASN A 966 -8.61 -3.09 28.95
CA ASN A 966 -9.04 -1.69 28.83
C ASN A 966 -9.09 -1.26 27.36
N MET A 967 -8.09 -1.61 26.55
CA MET A 967 -8.12 -1.35 25.11
C MET A 967 -9.35 -1.97 24.43
N ILE A 968 -9.69 -3.22 24.79
CA ILE A 968 -10.90 -3.90 24.29
C ILE A 968 -12.17 -3.21 24.80
N ARG A 969 -12.25 -2.82 26.09
CA ARG A 969 -13.39 -2.06 26.64
C ARG A 969 -13.61 -0.75 25.88
N ILE A 970 -12.55 0.04 25.71
CA ILE A 970 -12.55 1.35 25.06
C ILE A 970 -12.94 1.21 23.58
N GLY A 971 -12.32 0.26 22.86
CA GLY A 971 -12.64 -0.03 21.47
C GLY A 971 -14.10 -0.48 21.29
N LEU A 972 -14.59 -1.40 22.12
CA LEU A 972 -15.99 -1.85 22.07
C LEU A 972 -16.97 -0.73 22.39
N GLU A 973 -16.69 0.14 23.36
CA GLU A 973 -17.56 1.29 23.64
C GLU A 973 -17.63 2.25 22.44
N TRP A 974 -16.48 2.56 21.82
CA TRP A 974 -16.44 3.43 20.65
C TRP A 974 -17.13 2.80 19.43
N PHE A 975 -16.85 1.54 19.10
CA PHE A 975 -17.47 0.85 17.96
C PHE A 975 -18.98 0.60 18.13
N LEU A 976 -19.51 0.55 19.36
CA LEU A 976 -20.94 0.34 19.62
C LEU A 976 -21.73 1.63 19.88
N ARG A 977 -21.08 2.69 20.38
CA ARG A 977 -21.75 3.91 20.89
C ARG A 977 -21.11 5.22 20.49
N GLN A 978 -19.86 5.21 20.02
CA GLN A 978 -19.03 6.39 19.78
C GLN A 978 -18.89 7.27 21.05
N THR A 979 -18.74 6.62 22.21
CA THR A 979 -18.52 7.25 23.53
C THR A 979 -17.27 6.71 24.22
N GLY A 980 -16.96 7.26 25.40
CA GLY A 980 -15.86 6.80 26.25
C GLY A 980 -14.51 7.35 25.82
N ASP A 981 -13.45 6.77 26.37
CA ASP A 981 -12.08 7.26 26.23
C ASP A 981 -11.61 7.30 24.75
N GLY A 982 -12.15 6.42 23.90
CA GLY A 982 -11.84 6.37 22.46
C GLY A 982 -12.39 7.55 21.65
N ALA A 983 -13.35 8.29 22.22
CA ALA A 983 -14.11 9.36 21.56
C ALA A 983 -13.52 10.78 21.77
N THR A 984 -12.38 10.91 22.45
CA THR A 984 -11.71 12.19 22.75
C THR A 984 -10.27 12.24 22.23
N ALA A 985 -9.75 13.45 22.03
CA ALA A 985 -8.34 13.69 21.69
C ALA A 985 -7.39 13.66 22.92
N HIS A 986 -7.95 13.63 24.14
CA HIS A 986 -7.24 13.74 25.42
C HIS A 986 -6.54 15.09 25.71
N LEU A 987 -6.82 16.14 24.92
CA LEU A 987 -6.29 17.51 25.11
C LEU A 987 -7.40 18.51 25.53
N GLU A 988 -8.27 18.12 26.47
CA GLU A 988 -9.46 18.90 26.86
C GLU A 988 -9.16 20.23 27.57
N ALA A 989 -7.96 20.43 28.11
CA ALA A 989 -7.57 21.69 28.76
C ALA A 989 -6.17 22.15 28.35
N GLY A 990 -5.90 23.43 28.57
CA GLY A 990 -4.65 24.08 28.23
C GLY A 990 -4.71 25.57 28.57
N GLY A 991 -3.92 26.39 27.88
CA GLY A 991 -3.94 27.83 28.09
C GLY A 991 -2.99 28.59 27.17
N PHE A 992 -3.08 29.92 27.24
CA PHE A 992 -2.18 30.84 26.56
C PHE A 992 -1.76 31.94 27.55
N ILE A 993 -0.45 32.13 27.76
CA ILE A 993 0.08 33.15 28.68
C ILE A 993 1.15 34.02 28.03
N ARG A 994 1.46 35.15 28.67
CA ARG A 994 2.63 35.97 28.33
C ARG A 994 3.88 35.40 29.01
N SER A 995 5.01 35.32 28.31
CA SER A 995 6.28 34.79 28.83
C SER A 995 6.92 35.71 29.86
N CYS A 996 6.74 37.02 29.72
CA CYS A 996 7.30 38.07 30.57
C CYS A 996 6.47 39.37 30.46
N PRO A 997 6.75 40.39 31.30
CA PRO A 997 6.22 41.74 31.10
C PRO A 997 6.60 42.34 29.73
N GLY A 998 5.81 43.28 29.24
CA GLY A 998 6.01 43.99 27.96
C GLY A 998 5.40 43.30 26.74
N VAL A 999 5.12 41.99 26.79
CA VAL A 999 4.50 41.25 25.68
C VAL A 999 3.03 41.68 25.51
N GLU A 1000 2.62 42.13 24.31
CA GLU A 1000 1.28 42.70 24.05
C GLU A 1000 0.11 41.72 24.22
N HIS A 1001 0.30 40.46 23.85
CA HIS A 1001 -0.70 39.38 23.86
C HIS A 1001 0.00 38.02 24.09
N PRO A 1002 -0.67 36.99 24.63
CA PRO A 1002 0.00 35.76 25.06
C PRO A 1002 0.79 35.09 23.92
N ASN A 1003 1.98 34.61 24.25
CA ASN A 1003 3.00 34.05 23.35
C ASN A 1003 3.46 32.64 23.73
N ILE A 1004 3.00 32.07 24.85
CA ILE A 1004 3.23 30.66 25.20
C ILE A 1004 1.88 29.93 25.14
N GLN A 1005 1.81 28.79 24.46
CA GLN A 1005 0.66 27.87 24.50
C GLN A 1005 0.98 26.67 25.42
N PHE A 1006 -0.03 26.17 26.11
CA PHE A 1006 -0.02 24.87 26.79
C PHE A 1006 -1.09 23.94 26.22
N HIS A 1007 -0.72 22.68 25.97
CA HIS A 1007 -1.64 21.56 25.78
C HIS A 1007 -1.47 20.57 26.94
N PHE A 1008 -2.48 20.42 27.81
CA PHE A 1008 -2.40 19.49 28.95
C PHE A 1008 -2.90 18.08 28.59
N LEU A 1009 -2.13 17.05 28.99
CA LEU A 1009 -2.39 15.65 28.69
C LEU A 1009 -2.21 14.77 29.95
N PRO A 1010 -3.21 13.98 30.39
CA PRO A 1010 -3.08 12.99 31.46
C PRO A 1010 -2.42 11.70 30.96
N SER A 1011 -1.25 11.84 30.33
CA SER A 1011 -0.36 10.79 29.84
C SER A 1011 1.05 11.38 29.65
N VAL A 1012 2.01 10.53 29.30
CA VAL A 1012 3.31 10.98 28.77
C VAL A 1012 3.50 10.52 27.33
N VAL A 1013 4.02 11.42 26.49
CA VAL A 1013 4.44 11.11 25.12
C VAL A 1013 5.95 10.93 25.13
N LYS A 1014 6.41 9.73 24.75
CA LYS A 1014 7.82 9.44 24.49
C LYS A 1014 7.96 9.13 23.00
N ASP A 1015 8.94 9.75 22.33
CA ASP A 1015 9.30 9.45 20.93
C ASP A 1015 8.10 9.58 19.96
N HIS A 1016 7.37 10.70 20.03
CA HIS A 1016 6.11 10.96 19.31
C HIS A 1016 5.03 9.88 19.46
N GLY A 1017 5.04 9.14 20.58
CA GLY A 1017 4.12 8.03 20.85
C GLY A 1017 4.59 6.68 20.32
N ARG A 1018 5.76 6.61 19.65
CA ARG A 1018 6.41 5.36 19.24
C ARG A 1018 6.89 4.52 20.43
N LYS A 1019 7.07 5.15 21.61
CA LYS A 1019 7.42 4.48 22.86
C LYS A 1019 6.33 4.70 23.91
N THR A 1020 5.84 3.63 24.52
CA THR A 1020 4.86 3.68 25.62
C THR A 1020 5.47 4.27 26.90
N GLY A 1021 4.65 4.99 27.67
CA GLY A 1021 5.01 5.31 29.06
C GLY A 1021 5.17 4.06 29.91
N ASP A 1022 6.02 4.15 30.94
CA ASP A 1022 6.35 3.08 31.89
C ASP A 1022 5.47 3.08 33.15
N SER A 1023 4.86 4.22 33.47
CA SER A 1023 4.17 4.52 34.73
C SER A 1023 2.99 5.48 34.52
N HIS A 1024 2.16 5.66 35.55
CA HIS A 1024 1.15 6.70 35.58
C HIS A 1024 1.82 8.09 35.67
N ALA A 1025 1.58 8.93 34.68
CA ALA A 1025 2.15 10.28 34.55
C ALA A 1025 1.23 11.21 33.74
N TYR A 1026 1.45 12.51 33.84
CA TYR A 1026 0.81 13.58 33.06
C TYR A 1026 1.85 14.61 32.58
N GLN A 1027 1.50 15.44 31.60
CA GLN A 1027 2.40 16.43 31.04
C GLN A 1027 1.69 17.66 30.48
N VAL A 1028 2.45 18.73 30.24
CA VAL A 1028 2.11 19.74 29.24
C VAL A 1028 3.02 19.60 28.03
N HIS A 1029 2.49 19.78 26.83
CA HIS A 1029 3.28 20.34 25.73
C HIS A 1029 3.25 21.86 25.88
N VAL A 1030 4.41 22.50 25.81
CA VAL A 1030 4.53 23.95 26.03
C VAL A 1030 5.56 24.55 25.08
N GLY A 1031 5.31 25.74 24.55
CA GLY A 1031 6.29 26.45 23.73
C GLY A 1031 5.82 27.79 23.15
N PRO A 1032 6.74 28.52 22.49
CA PRO A 1032 6.50 29.84 21.92
C PRO A 1032 5.63 29.78 20.68
N MET A 1033 4.72 30.75 20.60
CA MET A 1033 3.68 30.93 19.59
C MET A 1033 4.03 31.95 18.52
N ARG A 1034 5.15 32.67 18.68
CA ARG A 1034 5.67 33.65 17.71
C ARG A 1034 7.20 33.61 17.61
N PRO A 1035 7.80 32.42 17.35
CA PRO A 1035 9.25 32.30 17.23
C PRO A 1035 9.81 33.20 16.13
N THR A 1036 10.98 33.78 16.41
CA THR A 1036 11.71 34.70 15.52
C THR A 1036 12.70 33.96 14.62
N SER A 1037 13.03 32.71 14.94
CA SER A 1037 13.75 31.78 14.07
C SER A 1037 12.98 31.56 12.76
N LYS A 1038 13.69 31.62 11.63
CA LYS A 1038 13.13 31.38 10.30
C LYS A 1038 14.00 30.42 9.50
N GLY A 1039 13.34 29.46 8.86
CA GLY A 1039 13.94 28.39 8.08
C GLY A 1039 13.62 28.47 6.58
N TYR A 1040 13.83 27.35 5.88
CA TYR A 1040 13.48 27.21 4.47
C TYR A 1040 13.15 25.77 4.02
N ILE A 1041 12.44 25.68 2.90
CA ILE A 1041 12.18 24.50 2.08
C ILE A 1041 12.90 24.69 0.74
N LYS A 1042 13.81 23.79 0.36
CA LYS A 1042 14.52 23.83 -0.93
C LYS A 1042 14.51 22.46 -1.61
N LEU A 1043 14.56 22.41 -2.95
CA LEU A 1043 14.65 21.13 -3.65
C LEU A 1043 15.99 20.41 -3.37
N LYS A 1044 15.95 19.09 -3.12
CA LYS A 1044 17.14 18.23 -3.11
C LYS A 1044 17.54 17.77 -4.52
N SER A 1045 16.56 17.61 -5.41
CA SER A 1045 16.75 17.13 -6.78
C SER A 1045 15.63 17.63 -7.71
N ARG A 1046 15.66 17.22 -8.98
CA ARG A 1046 14.59 17.46 -9.98
C ARG A 1046 13.45 16.43 -9.91
N ASN A 1047 13.55 15.41 -9.07
CA ASN A 1047 12.56 14.32 -8.99
C ASN A 1047 11.42 14.71 -8.02
N PRO A 1048 10.15 14.77 -8.48
CA PRO A 1048 9.00 15.14 -7.65
C PRO A 1048 8.66 14.13 -6.55
N LYS A 1049 9.32 12.97 -6.50
CA LYS A 1049 9.18 11.97 -5.44
C LYS A 1049 10.22 12.07 -4.34
N ASP A 1050 11.26 12.88 -4.50
CA ASP A 1050 12.26 13.10 -3.45
C ASP A 1050 11.74 14.15 -2.46
N HIS A 1051 11.87 13.89 -1.17
CA HIS A 1051 11.50 14.87 -0.15
C HIS A 1051 12.40 16.11 -0.23
N PRO A 1052 11.86 17.32 -0.01
CA PRO A 1052 12.64 18.54 -0.08
C PRO A 1052 13.63 18.63 1.10
N LYS A 1053 14.61 19.52 0.98
CA LYS A 1053 15.49 19.96 2.05
C LYS A 1053 14.67 20.86 2.98
N ILE A 1054 14.43 20.39 4.20
CA ILE A 1054 13.68 21.09 5.23
C ILE A 1054 14.68 21.53 6.30
N VAL A 1055 14.86 22.84 6.47
CA VAL A 1055 15.64 23.41 7.57
C VAL A 1055 14.71 24.33 8.33
N ALA A 1056 14.37 23.99 9.57
CA ALA A 1056 13.52 24.79 10.44
C ALA A 1056 14.29 25.96 11.08
N ASN A 1057 15.60 25.78 11.31
CA ASN A 1057 16.51 26.74 11.92
C ASN A 1057 16.10 27.08 13.38
N TYR A 1058 15.60 26.08 14.11
CA TYR A 1058 15.09 26.24 15.48
C TYR A 1058 16.17 26.76 16.45
N LEU A 1059 15.79 27.65 17.37
CA LEU A 1059 16.69 28.23 18.38
C LEU A 1059 17.93 28.94 17.77
N SER A 1060 17.74 29.54 16.60
CA SER A 1060 18.78 30.35 15.94
C SER A 1060 18.93 31.73 16.57
N THR A 1061 17.89 32.27 17.18
CA THR A 1061 17.89 33.54 17.91
C THR A 1061 17.95 33.32 19.43
N GLU A 1062 18.47 34.32 20.15
CA GLU A 1062 18.50 34.31 21.63
C GLU A 1062 17.10 34.50 22.23
N TYR A 1063 16.22 35.24 21.54
CA TYR A 1063 14.83 35.47 21.95
C TYR A 1063 14.04 34.15 22.07
N ASP A 1064 14.15 33.27 21.07
CA ASP A 1064 13.44 31.99 21.06
C ASP A 1064 13.99 31.01 22.12
N ILE A 1065 15.29 31.10 22.42
CA ILE A 1065 15.91 30.35 23.52
C ILE A 1065 15.31 30.80 24.86
N GLN A 1066 15.17 32.10 25.08
CA GLN A 1066 14.59 32.67 26.30
C GLN A 1066 13.10 32.31 26.45
N GLU A 1067 12.27 32.44 25.41
CA GLU A 1067 10.85 32.04 25.50
C GLU A 1067 10.67 30.53 25.77
N MET A 1068 11.51 29.67 25.19
CA MET A 1068 11.53 28.22 25.48
C MET A 1068 12.01 27.91 26.90
N ARG A 1069 12.89 28.74 27.47
CA ARG A 1069 13.37 28.59 28.84
C ARG A 1069 12.29 28.96 29.86
N GLU A 1070 11.62 30.09 29.65
CA GLU A 1070 10.50 30.52 30.50
C GLU A 1070 9.30 29.58 30.36
N SER A 1071 9.06 29.00 29.17
CA SER A 1071 8.06 27.92 28.98
C SER A 1071 8.23 26.75 29.95
N VAL A 1072 9.47 26.33 30.24
CA VAL A 1072 9.77 25.27 31.22
C VAL A 1072 9.59 25.77 32.66
N LYS A 1073 10.08 26.97 32.99
CA LYS A 1073 9.97 27.57 34.34
C LYS A 1073 8.50 27.78 34.75
N LEU A 1074 7.68 28.31 33.85
CA LEU A 1074 6.26 28.59 34.09
C LEU A 1074 5.42 27.31 34.15
N SER A 1075 5.78 26.27 33.39
CA SER A 1075 5.18 24.93 33.54
C SER A 1075 5.43 24.33 34.93
N ARG A 1076 6.66 24.47 35.45
CA ARG A 1076 7.02 24.06 36.81
C ARG A 1076 6.27 24.86 37.87
N GLU A 1077 6.12 26.17 37.69
CA GLU A 1077 5.34 27.03 38.59
C GLU A 1077 3.86 26.59 38.67
N ILE A 1078 3.24 26.23 37.54
CA ILE A 1078 1.85 25.72 37.50
C ILE A 1078 1.77 24.34 38.14
N PHE A 1079 2.65 23.38 37.81
CA PHE A 1079 2.62 22.04 38.41
C PHE A 1079 2.92 22.04 39.92
N ALA A 1080 3.63 23.05 40.44
CA ALA A 1080 3.89 23.21 41.87
C ALA A 1080 2.67 23.66 42.71
N GLN A 1081 1.57 24.10 42.09
CA GLN A 1081 0.40 24.63 42.81
C GLN A 1081 -0.40 23.56 43.58
N LYS A 1082 -1.18 24.02 44.56
CA LYS A 1082 -1.93 23.17 45.50
C LYS A 1082 -2.96 22.26 44.83
N ALA A 1083 -3.54 22.68 43.71
CA ALA A 1083 -4.46 21.86 42.91
C ALA A 1083 -3.84 20.52 42.45
N PHE A 1084 -2.52 20.45 42.33
CA PHE A 1084 -1.79 19.22 41.97
C PHE A 1084 -1.31 18.40 43.18
N ASP A 1085 -1.39 18.90 44.43
CA ASP A 1085 -0.91 18.18 45.62
C ASP A 1085 -1.46 16.74 45.76
N PRO A 1086 -2.73 16.43 45.43
CA PRO A 1086 -3.24 15.05 45.51
C PRO A 1086 -2.67 14.10 44.46
N PHE A 1087 -2.04 14.62 43.40
CA PHE A 1087 -1.67 13.89 42.18
C PHE A 1087 -0.17 13.90 41.88
N ARG A 1088 0.57 14.91 42.36
CA ARG A 1088 1.96 15.20 41.98
C ARG A 1088 2.95 14.21 42.60
N GLY A 1089 3.54 13.37 41.76
CA GLY A 1089 4.75 12.59 42.07
C GLY A 1089 6.02 13.37 41.72
N GLU A 1090 7.11 12.64 41.46
CA GLU A 1090 8.38 13.20 40.98
C GLU A 1090 8.29 13.81 39.57
N GLU A 1091 9.16 14.77 39.25
CA GLU A 1091 9.31 15.30 37.89
C GLU A 1091 10.12 14.32 37.04
N LEU A 1092 9.60 13.96 35.87
CA LEU A 1092 10.19 12.98 34.94
C LEU A 1092 10.99 13.65 33.82
N ALA A 1093 10.56 14.83 33.37
CA ALA A 1093 11.25 15.68 32.40
C ALA A 1093 10.89 17.15 32.66
N PRO A 1094 11.84 18.10 32.74
CA PRO A 1094 13.30 17.93 32.57
C PRO A 1094 13.98 17.04 33.62
N GLY A 1095 13.36 16.88 34.78
CA GLY A 1095 13.90 16.15 35.93
C GLY A 1095 14.50 17.11 36.97
N PRO A 1096 14.43 16.77 38.26
CA PRO A 1096 14.69 17.70 39.38
C PRO A 1096 16.13 18.21 39.49
N ASN A 1097 17.06 17.65 38.70
CA ASN A 1097 18.46 18.07 38.65
C ASN A 1097 18.71 19.21 37.65
N VAL A 1098 17.85 19.37 36.62
CA VAL A 1098 17.95 20.44 35.62
C VAL A 1098 17.41 21.73 36.25
N LYS A 1099 18.28 22.65 36.68
CA LYS A 1099 17.89 23.81 37.50
C LYS A 1099 18.32 25.15 36.91
N THR A 1100 19.52 25.22 36.35
CA THR A 1100 20.08 26.44 35.78
C THR A 1100 19.55 26.71 34.37
N ASP A 1101 19.59 27.97 33.96
CA ASP A 1101 19.20 28.42 32.63
C ASP A 1101 19.93 27.64 31.51
N ALA A 1102 21.23 27.34 31.69
CA ALA A 1102 22.01 26.58 30.73
C ALA A 1102 21.61 25.09 30.63
N GLU A 1103 21.23 24.46 31.75
CA GLU A 1103 20.73 23.08 31.76
C GLU A 1103 19.34 22.98 31.12
N ILE A 1104 18.46 23.96 31.38
CA ILE A 1104 17.12 24.05 30.75
C ILE A 1104 17.29 24.25 29.24
N ASP A 1105 18.19 25.13 28.80
CA ASP A 1105 18.50 25.31 27.38
C ASP A 1105 19.01 24.02 26.73
N ASN A 1106 19.92 23.28 27.39
CA ASN A 1106 20.42 22.02 26.86
C ASN A 1106 19.32 20.94 26.79
N PHE A 1107 18.42 20.89 27.78
CA PHE A 1107 17.22 20.05 27.73
C PHE A 1107 16.34 20.43 26.52
N ASN A 1108 16.05 21.71 26.32
CA ASN A 1108 15.28 22.20 25.18
C ASN A 1108 15.94 21.81 23.84
N ARG A 1109 17.25 22.03 23.66
CA ARG A 1109 18.00 21.62 22.46
C ARG A 1109 17.96 20.11 22.21
N SER A 1110 17.87 19.31 23.26
CA SER A 1110 17.88 17.83 23.19
C SER A 1110 16.49 17.20 23.04
N MET A 1111 15.44 17.83 23.59
CA MET A 1111 14.13 17.20 23.81
C MET A 1111 12.93 17.95 23.21
N ALA A 1112 13.06 19.23 22.87
CA ALA A 1112 11.97 19.97 22.21
C ALA A 1112 11.76 19.50 20.77
N ASP A 1113 10.53 19.56 20.26
CA ASP A 1113 10.19 19.12 18.91
C ASP A 1113 9.06 19.95 18.27
N SER A 1114 8.83 19.73 16.98
CA SER A 1114 7.78 20.42 16.24
C SER A 1114 6.38 20.08 16.79
N ALA A 1115 5.56 21.10 17.01
CA ALA A 1115 4.11 20.96 17.22
C ALA A 1115 3.35 20.71 15.91
N TYR A 1116 4.08 20.56 14.80
CA TYR A 1116 3.62 20.26 13.45
C TYR A 1116 2.73 21.35 12.85
N HIS A 1117 3.18 22.60 12.94
CA HIS A 1117 2.59 23.82 12.41
C HIS A 1117 3.46 24.53 11.33
N PRO A 1118 4.16 23.84 10.39
CA PRO A 1118 4.96 24.52 9.38
C PRO A 1118 4.10 25.35 8.42
N SER A 1119 4.56 26.56 8.14
CA SER A 1119 3.80 27.63 7.47
C SER A 1119 4.71 28.65 6.79
N CYS A 1120 4.10 29.68 6.18
CA CYS A 1120 4.74 30.92 5.72
C CYS A 1120 5.73 30.83 4.53
N THR A 1121 5.85 29.65 3.90
CA THR A 1121 6.82 29.35 2.82
C THR A 1121 6.47 29.84 1.42
N CYS A 1122 5.31 30.46 1.23
CA CYS A 1122 4.87 31.13 0.00
C CYS A 1122 4.14 32.42 0.40
N LYS A 1123 4.77 33.23 1.27
CA LYS A 1123 4.09 34.31 1.99
C LYS A 1123 3.27 35.23 1.09
N MET A 1124 2.12 35.65 1.62
CA MET A 1124 1.32 36.74 1.10
C MET A 1124 1.98 38.09 1.41
N GLY A 1125 1.84 39.05 0.51
CA GLY A 1125 2.32 40.42 0.69
C GLY A 1125 1.92 41.34 -0.45
N SER A 1126 2.46 42.55 -0.46
CA SER A 1126 2.33 43.49 -1.59
C SER A 1126 3.14 43.02 -2.80
N GLU A 1127 2.71 43.36 -4.02
CA GLU A 1127 3.48 43.10 -5.26
C GLU A 1127 4.86 43.79 -5.25
N ASN A 1128 5.05 44.82 -4.41
CA ASN A 1128 6.33 45.51 -4.21
C ASN A 1128 7.24 44.86 -3.15
N ASP A 1129 6.80 43.80 -2.46
CA ASP A 1129 7.62 43.05 -1.50
C ASP A 1129 8.43 41.98 -2.27
N PRO A 1130 9.77 42.10 -2.36
CA PRO A 1130 10.59 41.21 -3.19
C PRO A 1130 10.63 39.76 -2.68
N MET A 1131 10.10 39.50 -1.48
CA MET A 1131 9.99 38.16 -0.88
C MET A 1131 8.55 37.65 -0.83
N ALA A 1132 7.56 38.40 -1.32
CA ALA A 1132 6.20 37.90 -1.49
C ALA A 1132 6.14 36.87 -2.63
N VAL A 1133 5.25 35.89 -2.47
CA VAL A 1133 4.99 34.84 -3.48
C VAL A 1133 3.56 34.92 -3.99
N VAL A 1134 2.62 35.30 -3.12
CA VAL A 1134 1.25 35.64 -3.52
C VAL A 1134 0.85 37.04 -3.10
N ASP A 1135 -0.08 37.63 -3.85
CA ASP A 1135 -0.75 38.88 -3.50
C ASP A 1135 -1.87 38.65 -2.46
N PRO A 1136 -2.54 39.70 -1.95
CA PRO A 1136 -3.67 39.55 -1.00
C PRO A 1136 -4.90 38.85 -1.58
N GLN A 1137 -4.96 38.63 -2.90
CA GLN A 1137 -5.99 37.85 -3.61
C GLN A 1137 -5.54 36.39 -3.85
N THR A 1138 -4.46 35.97 -3.20
CA THR A 1138 -3.84 34.63 -3.25
C THR A 1138 -3.32 34.21 -4.65
N ARG A 1139 -3.14 35.15 -5.58
CA ARG A 1139 -2.58 34.94 -6.93
C ARG A 1139 -1.06 34.90 -6.87
N VAL A 1140 -0.41 34.01 -7.61
CA VAL A 1140 1.05 33.95 -7.66
C VAL A 1140 1.61 35.13 -8.44
N ILE A 1141 2.49 35.90 -7.81
CA ILE A 1141 3.03 37.15 -8.38
C ILE A 1141 3.80 36.83 -9.66
N GLY A 1142 3.53 37.58 -10.73
CA GLY A 1142 4.14 37.38 -12.05
C GLY A 1142 3.58 36.23 -12.90
N LEU A 1143 2.53 35.50 -12.46
CA LEU A 1143 1.88 34.46 -13.27
C LEU A 1143 0.35 34.57 -13.28
N GLU A 1144 -0.23 34.38 -14.46
CA GLU A 1144 -1.67 34.20 -14.64
C GLU A 1144 -2.09 32.74 -14.40
N GLY A 1145 -3.36 32.53 -14.02
CA GLY A 1145 -3.96 31.20 -13.93
C GLY A 1145 -3.48 30.33 -12.78
N LEU A 1146 -2.78 30.90 -11.79
CA LEU A 1146 -2.22 30.18 -10.65
C LEU A 1146 -2.50 30.89 -9.31
N ARG A 1147 -3.05 30.15 -8.35
CA ARG A 1147 -3.19 30.58 -6.96
C ARG A 1147 -2.57 29.60 -5.98
N VAL A 1148 -2.26 30.07 -4.78
CA VAL A 1148 -1.89 29.23 -3.63
C VAL A 1148 -2.86 29.49 -2.49
N VAL A 1149 -3.40 28.43 -1.89
CA VAL A 1149 -4.33 28.51 -0.75
C VAL A 1149 -4.04 27.34 0.19
N ASP A 1150 -3.10 27.54 1.11
CA ASP A 1150 -2.81 26.66 2.26
C ASP A 1150 -1.94 27.41 3.30
N ALA A 1151 -1.39 26.71 4.30
CA ALA A 1151 -0.54 27.31 5.36
C ALA A 1151 0.72 28.04 4.86
N SER A 1152 1.16 27.81 3.62
CA SER A 1152 2.31 28.50 3.02
C SER A 1152 2.09 30.01 2.85
N ILE A 1153 0.85 30.49 2.65
CA ILE A 1153 0.58 31.90 2.33
C ILE A 1153 0.58 32.84 3.53
N MET A 1154 0.63 32.31 4.75
CA MET A 1154 0.69 33.13 5.97
C MET A 1154 1.91 34.07 5.91
N PRO A 1155 1.76 35.40 6.10
CA PRO A 1155 2.92 36.29 6.20
C PRO A 1155 3.87 35.91 7.36
N SER A 1156 3.26 35.61 8.51
CA SER A 1156 3.93 35.26 9.76
C SER A 1156 3.07 34.32 10.63
N MET A 1157 3.70 33.65 11.60
CA MET A 1157 3.09 32.69 12.52
C MET A 1157 1.98 33.30 13.40
N ILE A 1158 0.81 32.64 13.47
CA ILE A 1158 -0.32 33.02 14.35
C ILE A 1158 -0.28 32.22 15.65
N SER A 1159 -0.80 32.80 16.74
CA SER A 1159 -0.63 32.26 18.09
C SER A 1159 -1.57 31.09 18.41
N GLY A 1160 -1.38 29.93 17.74
CA GLY A 1160 -2.09 28.69 17.99
C GLY A 1160 -2.17 27.73 16.79
N ASN A 1161 -2.99 26.68 16.92
CA ASN A 1161 -2.99 25.55 15.99
C ASN A 1161 -3.57 25.89 14.60
N LEU A 1162 -2.79 25.67 13.52
CA LEU A 1162 -3.08 26.22 12.19
C LEU A 1162 -4.30 25.64 11.43
N ASN A 1163 -4.94 24.57 11.90
CA ASN A 1163 -6.02 23.94 11.12
C ASN A 1163 -7.27 24.82 10.98
N GLY A 1164 -7.66 25.55 12.04
CA GLY A 1164 -8.73 26.55 11.98
C GLY A 1164 -8.40 27.68 10.98
N PRO A 1165 -7.25 28.37 11.14
CA PRO A 1165 -6.76 29.40 10.22
C PRO A 1165 -6.74 28.97 8.75
N VAL A 1166 -6.26 27.77 8.43
CA VAL A 1166 -6.20 27.28 7.03
C VAL A 1166 -7.59 27.06 6.43
N ILE A 1167 -8.57 26.61 7.24
CA ILE A 1167 -9.97 26.49 6.80
C ILE A 1167 -10.59 27.87 6.57
N MET A 1168 -10.33 28.84 7.46
CA MET A 1168 -10.77 30.23 7.30
C MET A 1168 -10.18 30.87 6.03
N MET A 1169 -8.87 30.73 5.79
CA MET A 1169 -8.23 31.24 4.57
C MET A 1169 -8.85 30.64 3.31
N ALA A 1170 -9.19 29.35 3.32
CA ALA A 1170 -9.82 28.70 2.17
C ALA A 1170 -11.30 29.12 1.96
N GLU A 1171 -12.06 29.38 3.03
CA GLU A 1171 -13.42 29.91 2.94
C GLU A 1171 -13.48 31.33 2.35
N LYS A 1172 -12.43 32.12 2.59
CA LYS A 1172 -12.26 33.48 2.09
C LYS A 1172 -11.68 33.53 0.68
N ALA A 1173 -10.64 32.73 0.41
CA ALA A 1173 -10.11 32.54 -0.93
C ALA A 1173 -11.18 31.99 -1.90
N ALA A 1174 -12.09 31.13 -1.43
CA ALA A 1174 -13.22 30.67 -2.24
C ALA A 1174 -14.15 31.81 -2.71
N ASP A 1175 -14.42 32.80 -1.85
CA ASP A 1175 -15.22 33.96 -2.24
C ASP A 1175 -14.45 34.86 -3.23
N ILE A 1176 -13.15 35.09 -2.98
CA ILE A 1176 -12.24 35.83 -3.87
C ILE A 1176 -12.17 35.18 -5.27
N ILE A 1177 -12.03 33.86 -5.35
CA ILE A 1177 -11.95 33.09 -6.62
C ILE A 1177 -13.29 33.10 -7.38
N LEU A 1178 -14.42 33.17 -6.66
CA LEU A 1178 -15.76 33.25 -7.27
C LEU A 1178 -16.18 34.68 -7.64
N GLY A 1179 -15.44 35.71 -7.22
CA GLY A 1179 -15.84 37.11 -7.37
C GLY A 1179 -16.99 37.53 -6.45
N ASN A 1180 -17.20 36.80 -5.35
CA ASN A 1180 -18.18 37.17 -4.33
C ASN A 1180 -17.71 38.42 -3.57
N PRO A 1181 -18.62 39.31 -3.11
CA PRO A 1181 -18.24 40.37 -2.20
C PRO A 1181 -17.72 39.78 -0.87
N PRO A 1182 -16.71 40.40 -0.23
CA PRO A 1182 -16.21 39.93 1.07
C PRO A 1182 -17.29 40.07 2.15
N LEU A 1183 -17.28 39.16 3.12
CA LEU A 1183 -18.18 39.25 4.27
C LEU A 1183 -17.95 40.56 5.07
N PRO A 1184 -19.00 41.18 5.65
CA PRO A 1184 -18.86 42.41 6.44
C PRO A 1184 -17.86 42.25 7.61
N ARG A 1185 -16.98 43.24 7.77
CA ARG A 1185 -15.98 43.28 8.87
C ARG A 1185 -16.65 43.14 10.23
N SER A 1186 -16.08 42.31 11.09
CA SER A 1186 -16.56 42.17 12.48
C SER A 1186 -16.12 43.35 13.34
N ASN A 1187 -17.01 43.79 14.23
CA ASN A 1187 -16.75 44.78 15.28
C ASN A 1187 -16.61 44.15 16.68
N ALA A 1188 -16.54 42.81 16.76
CA ALA A 1188 -16.39 42.09 18.02
C ALA A 1188 -15.11 42.53 18.77
N PRO A 1189 -15.20 42.84 20.08
CA PRO A 1189 -14.07 43.35 20.84
C PRO A 1189 -12.98 42.28 21.04
N VAL A 1190 -11.77 42.73 21.37
CA VAL A 1190 -10.63 41.86 21.70
C VAL A 1190 -10.15 42.25 23.10
N TYR A 1191 -9.90 41.27 23.97
CA TYR A 1191 -9.36 41.50 25.30
C TYR A 1191 -8.01 42.21 25.25
N ARG A 1192 -7.76 43.05 26.25
CA ARG A 1192 -6.47 43.70 26.49
C ARG A 1192 -6.13 43.56 27.98
N PRO A 1193 -4.91 43.13 28.35
CA PRO A 1193 -4.50 43.14 29.75
C PRO A 1193 -4.50 44.58 30.29
N LYS A 1194 -4.83 44.74 31.58
CA LYS A 1194 -4.95 46.06 32.24
C LYS A 1194 -3.63 46.84 32.25
N THR A 1195 -2.50 46.15 32.17
CA THR A 1195 -1.16 46.71 32.04
C THR A 1195 -0.24 45.69 31.37
N LEU A 1196 0.80 46.18 30.68
CA LEU A 1196 1.90 45.34 30.19
C LEU A 1196 3.08 45.28 31.17
N ASN A 1197 3.07 46.09 32.23
CA ASN A 1197 4.18 46.18 33.21
C ASN A 1197 4.30 44.92 34.09
N THR A 1198 3.29 44.05 34.10
CA THR A 1198 3.32 42.73 34.74
C THR A 1198 2.97 41.63 33.74
N GLN A 1199 3.47 40.41 33.99
CA GLN A 1199 3.16 39.21 33.20
C GLN A 1199 1.70 38.75 33.37
N ARG A 1200 1.13 39.03 34.54
CA ARG A 1200 -0.21 38.67 35.02
C ARG A 1200 -0.74 39.77 35.94
#